data_AF-A0A357ILG6-F1
#
_entry.id   AF-A0A357ILG6-F1
#
_cell.length_a   1.000
_cell.length_b   1.000
_cell.length_c   1.000
_cell.angle_alpha   90.00
_cell.angle_beta   90.00
_cell.angle_gamma   90.00
#
_symmetry.space_group_name_H-M   'P 1'
#
loop_
_entity.id
_entity.type
_entity.pdbx_description
1 polymer ?
#
loop_
_entity_poly.entity_id
_entity_poly.type
_entity_poly.pdbx_seq_one_letter_code
_entity_poly.pdbx_strand_id
1 'polypeptide(L)'
;MLFKRKQRLRDLMKTENPNYIEGLQYEFGRGVRRDYQKALVCYKKGAEEGDESSRLKVFYHKLNKPLSILNLIVFVVSMIVGFLTNHVWIGLFASGTVLAISTLFLNTRYWDRRGKVYQSNLAALFFAVLVMIPVSAMLPYLNGVTWLPVTIMFVIAFFVFASGIVLYLSEREMTNIWISLAGLFVLILSFFAFNLETPDKKFVIKEIDGGVEIIGYRSPDTEVVIPKRLNNLPVISIGNRAFMGTDIESIIIPDNIDVIKDYAFANTTSLRFVDLPEDVTLGRGVFYGSSNIQEIELPSAITEIPDYFFYGATSLSEVNLPDTVEVLGFGSFAYTIALENIALPDGLTQIRDYAFMGSGITEFEMPDTVTYLGSMVFAETEALTSVIFSNQIQTLPAGLFKNATGFSSFVVPSHITSLEDEVFASATSLESITLHSGITSFGDGVFKYASSLSSLILPEGMTRLGEDFCRGCESLETIDLPESIVTIADGALSGAVMLESINLPSTLVSIGSDAFANNHALTSIFIPATVINIGPGAFRGANNLTSLALPDGVKIINNQLCDGCSSLTSLTFANDITFIGDYAFRNTTELVTVNIPGTVEVIGMYAFFGTSSLETLSLAEGIEIIEAYAFYGAKALTSVVLPTTLTRMDDGAFGRCEALTTITIGQNVTHVGHYAFYGCTNVTIHVKFATIPETWVSSWNPANRPIVYEP
;
A
#
# COMPACT_ATOMS: atom_id res chain seq x y z
N MET A 1 -53.40 -9.37 -25.92
CA MET A 1 -53.78 -9.79 -27.30
C MET A 1 -55.03 -10.70 -27.39
N LEU A 2 -55.41 -11.46 -26.35
CA LEU A 2 -56.62 -12.33 -26.39
C LEU A 2 -57.97 -11.60 -26.15
N PHE A 3 -57.99 -10.50 -25.38
CA PHE A 3 -59.22 -9.72 -25.14
C PHE A 3 -59.63 -8.86 -26.35
N LYS A 4 -58.64 -8.20 -27.00
CA LYS A 4 -58.85 -7.43 -28.24
C LYS A 4 -59.30 -8.30 -29.43
N ARG A 5 -59.01 -9.62 -29.44
CA ARG A 5 -59.45 -10.53 -30.51
C ARG A 5 -60.92 -10.92 -30.42
N LYS A 6 -61.48 -11.03 -29.20
CA LYS A 6 -62.92 -11.30 -28.96
C LYS A 6 -63.82 -10.08 -29.15
N GLN A 7 -63.27 -8.88 -29.01
CA GLN A 7 -63.99 -7.62 -29.22
C GLN A 7 -63.97 -7.23 -30.71
N ARG A 8 -62.80 -7.33 -31.36
CA ARG A 8 -62.67 -7.10 -32.82
C ARG A 8 -63.50 -8.08 -33.66
N LEU A 9 -63.69 -9.33 -33.23
CA LEU A 9 -64.62 -10.27 -33.88
C LEU A 9 -66.10 -9.92 -33.62
N ARG A 10 -66.45 -9.40 -32.44
CA ARG A 10 -67.81 -8.91 -32.15
C ARG A 10 -68.14 -7.64 -32.92
N ASP A 11 -67.15 -6.81 -33.19
CA ASP A 11 -67.28 -5.58 -33.96
C ASP A 11 -67.26 -5.84 -35.49
N LEU A 12 -66.47 -6.82 -35.97
CA LEU A 12 -66.55 -7.32 -37.36
C LEU A 12 -67.91 -7.98 -37.67
N MET A 13 -68.49 -8.71 -36.71
CA MET A 13 -69.82 -9.33 -36.86
C MET A 13 -70.99 -8.33 -36.94
N LYS A 14 -70.76 -7.03 -36.74
CA LYS A 14 -71.79 -5.99 -36.88
C LYS A 14 -71.79 -5.27 -38.24
N THR A 15 -70.75 -5.46 -39.06
CA THR A 15 -70.58 -4.72 -40.33
C THR A 15 -70.33 -5.59 -41.56
N GLU A 16 -70.12 -6.90 -41.41
CA GLU A 16 -69.98 -7.81 -42.54
C GLU A 16 -71.29 -8.53 -42.89
N ASN A 17 -71.41 -9.00 -44.13
CA ASN A 17 -72.61 -9.64 -44.63
C ASN A 17 -73.00 -10.86 -43.76
N PRO A 18 -74.29 -11.01 -43.37
CA PRO A 18 -74.74 -12.11 -42.51
C PRO A 18 -74.37 -13.50 -43.04
N ASN A 19 -74.41 -13.69 -44.36
CA ASN A 19 -74.06 -14.94 -45.01
C ASN A 19 -72.55 -15.25 -44.93
N TYR A 20 -71.68 -14.23 -44.90
CA TYR A 20 -70.24 -14.41 -44.68
C TYR A 20 -69.98 -14.93 -43.27
N ILE A 21 -70.63 -14.31 -42.28
CA ILE A 21 -70.49 -14.68 -40.87
C ILE A 21 -71.04 -16.09 -40.63
N GLU A 22 -72.19 -16.42 -41.21
CA GLU A 22 -72.78 -17.77 -41.14
C GLU A 22 -71.87 -18.81 -41.82
N GLY A 23 -71.27 -18.47 -42.96
CA GLY A 23 -70.27 -19.30 -43.62
C GLY A 23 -69.06 -19.58 -42.72
N LEU A 24 -68.57 -18.59 -41.99
CA LEU A 24 -67.47 -18.74 -41.02
C LEU A 24 -67.87 -19.66 -39.87
N GLN A 25 -69.13 -19.62 -39.42
CA GLN A 25 -69.62 -20.50 -38.35
C GLN A 25 -69.61 -21.97 -38.78
N TYR A 26 -70.05 -22.29 -40.00
CA TYR A 26 -69.95 -23.64 -40.56
C TYR A 26 -68.51 -24.05 -40.89
N GLU A 27 -67.65 -23.12 -41.34
CA GLU A 27 -66.22 -23.37 -41.65
C GLU A 27 -65.41 -23.69 -40.38
N PHE A 28 -65.74 -23.06 -39.25
CA PHE A 28 -65.01 -23.23 -37.99
C PHE A 28 -65.77 -24.07 -36.94
N GLY A 29 -67.02 -24.46 -37.19
CA GLY A 29 -67.83 -25.28 -36.29
C GLY A 29 -68.23 -24.56 -35.00
N ARG A 30 -68.49 -23.26 -35.05
CA ARG A 30 -68.86 -22.46 -33.87
C ARG A 30 -70.37 -22.32 -33.76
N GLY A 31 -70.97 -23.01 -32.78
CA GLY A 31 -72.42 -23.00 -32.55
C GLY A 31 -73.23 -23.94 -33.47
N VAL A 32 -72.60 -24.47 -34.52
CA VAL A 32 -73.15 -25.44 -35.47
C VAL A 32 -72.11 -26.52 -35.81
N ARG A 33 -72.55 -27.72 -36.24
CA ARG A 33 -71.62 -28.78 -36.67
C ARG A 33 -70.85 -28.34 -37.91
N ARG A 34 -69.53 -28.50 -37.88
CA ARG A 34 -68.62 -28.10 -38.96
C ARG A 34 -68.99 -28.79 -40.28
N ASP A 35 -69.34 -28.00 -41.29
CA ASP A 35 -69.81 -28.49 -42.60
C ASP A 35 -69.38 -27.52 -43.70
N TYR A 36 -68.34 -27.91 -44.43
CA TYR A 36 -67.70 -27.03 -45.40
C TYR A 36 -68.50 -26.85 -46.70
N GLN A 37 -69.35 -27.81 -47.06
CA GLN A 37 -70.23 -27.67 -48.20
C GLN A 37 -71.29 -26.60 -47.91
N LYS A 38 -71.86 -26.61 -46.69
CA LYS A 38 -72.76 -25.55 -46.22
C LYS A 38 -72.06 -24.20 -46.08
N ALA A 39 -70.84 -24.17 -45.54
CA ALA A 39 -70.05 -22.94 -45.46
C ALA A 39 -69.85 -22.29 -46.84
N LEU A 40 -69.50 -23.08 -47.86
CA LEU A 40 -69.34 -22.61 -49.23
C LEU A 40 -70.65 -22.10 -49.85
N VAL A 41 -71.80 -22.70 -49.51
CA VAL A 41 -73.12 -22.20 -49.96
C VAL A 41 -73.42 -20.84 -49.33
N CYS A 42 -73.15 -20.65 -48.04
CA CYS A 42 -73.30 -19.35 -47.38
C CYS A 42 -72.36 -18.30 -48.01
N TYR A 43 -71.10 -18.64 -48.28
CA TYR A 43 -70.18 -17.73 -48.98
C TYR A 43 -70.62 -17.43 -50.42
N LYS A 44 -71.25 -18.35 -51.14
CA LYS A 44 -71.82 -18.06 -52.48
C LYS A 44 -72.95 -17.04 -52.39
N LYS A 45 -73.86 -17.19 -51.42
CA LYS A 45 -74.92 -16.21 -51.18
C LYS A 45 -74.38 -14.84 -50.79
N GLY A 46 -73.42 -14.78 -49.87
CA GLY A 46 -72.78 -13.51 -49.50
C GLY A 46 -72.08 -12.86 -50.70
N ALA A 47 -71.42 -13.65 -51.54
CA ALA A 47 -70.75 -13.16 -52.74
C ALA A 47 -71.70 -12.61 -53.83
N GLU A 48 -72.91 -13.18 -53.93
CA GLU A 48 -73.99 -12.71 -54.81
C GLU A 48 -74.60 -11.40 -54.30
N GLU A 49 -74.68 -11.23 -52.97
CA GLU A 49 -75.09 -9.99 -52.30
C GLU A 49 -74.01 -8.89 -52.32
N GLY A 50 -72.89 -9.12 -53.02
CA GLY A 50 -71.82 -8.14 -53.21
C GLY A 50 -70.76 -8.12 -52.10
N ASP A 51 -70.80 -9.05 -51.15
CA ASP A 51 -69.79 -9.16 -50.09
C ASP A 51 -68.46 -9.65 -50.66
N GLU A 52 -67.45 -8.79 -50.55
CA GLU A 52 -66.15 -9.00 -51.15
C GLU A 52 -65.38 -10.14 -50.45
N SER A 53 -65.50 -10.22 -49.13
CA SER A 53 -64.90 -11.28 -48.30
C SER A 53 -65.45 -12.67 -48.66
N SER A 54 -66.75 -12.76 -48.93
CA SER A 54 -67.42 -13.97 -49.43
C SER A 54 -67.00 -14.30 -50.87
N ARG A 55 -66.88 -13.30 -51.75
CA ARG A 55 -66.41 -13.48 -53.15
C ARG A 55 -65.03 -14.09 -53.19
N LEU A 56 -64.10 -13.60 -52.36
CA LEU A 56 -62.75 -14.13 -52.24
C LEU A 56 -62.80 -15.62 -51.83
N LYS A 57 -63.57 -15.97 -50.81
CA LYS A 57 -63.73 -17.37 -50.35
C LYS A 57 -64.25 -18.31 -51.45
N VAL A 58 -65.22 -17.88 -52.25
CA VAL A 58 -65.78 -18.66 -53.36
C VAL A 58 -64.80 -18.77 -54.54
N PHE A 59 -64.08 -17.70 -54.84
CA PHE A 59 -63.09 -17.65 -55.90
C PHE A 59 -61.96 -18.66 -55.66
N TYR A 60 -61.41 -18.69 -54.43
CA TYR A 60 -60.30 -19.60 -54.09
C TYR A 60 -60.68 -21.08 -54.03
N HIS A 61 -61.97 -21.43 -53.95
CA HIS A 61 -62.43 -22.81 -54.05
C HIS A 61 -62.29 -23.40 -55.47
N LYS A 62 -62.06 -22.56 -56.50
CA LYS A 62 -61.92 -22.98 -57.91
C LYS A 62 -60.48 -23.28 -58.34
N LEU A 63 -59.48 -23.24 -57.46
CA LEU A 63 -58.08 -23.49 -57.82
C LEU A 63 -57.81 -24.99 -58.06
N ASN A 64 -57.29 -25.33 -59.24
CA ASN A 64 -57.02 -26.70 -59.66
C ASN A 64 -55.56 -27.10 -59.32
N LYS A 65 -55.33 -28.41 -59.09
CA LYS A 65 -54.04 -29.04 -58.73
C LYS A 65 -52.79 -28.57 -59.50
N PRO A 66 -52.83 -28.22 -60.81
CA PRO A 66 -51.65 -27.74 -61.56
C PRO A 66 -51.13 -26.37 -61.11
N LEU A 67 -52.02 -25.44 -60.72
CA LEU A 67 -51.60 -24.11 -60.24
C LEU A 67 -50.86 -24.19 -58.89
N SER A 68 -51.19 -25.17 -58.05
CA SER A 68 -50.52 -25.37 -56.77
C SER A 68 -49.08 -25.89 -56.93
N ILE A 69 -48.81 -26.67 -57.99
CA ILE A 69 -47.46 -27.18 -58.31
C ILE A 69 -46.58 -26.05 -58.86
N LEU A 70 -47.15 -25.16 -59.68
CA LEU A 70 -46.45 -23.99 -60.21
C LEU A 70 -45.96 -23.07 -59.07
N ASN A 71 -46.78 -22.84 -58.04
CA ASN A 71 -46.40 -22.04 -56.87
C ASN A 71 -45.26 -22.69 -56.04
N LEU A 72 -45.21 -24.02 -55.98
CA LEU A 72 -44.13 -24.73 -55.27
C LEU A 72 -42.78 -24.59 -56.02
N ILE A 73 -42.81 -24.61 -57.35
CA ILE A 73 -41.60 -24.40 -58.17
C ILE A 73 -41.09 -22.96 -58.01
N VAL A 74 -41.98 -21.96 -58.05
CA VAL A 74 -41.61 -20.55 -57.84
C VAL A 74 -40.99 -20.32 -56.46
N PHE A 75 -41.48 -21.01 -55.42
CA PHE A 75 -40.92 -20.93 -54.07
C PHE A 75 -39.49 -21.47 -53.98
N VAL A 76 -39.22 -22.65 -54.57
CA VAL A 76 -37.89 -23.27 -54.54
C VAL A 76 -36.88 -22.44 -55.35
N VAL A 77 -37.29 -21.91 -56.51
CA VAL A 77 -36.43 -21.02 -57.33
C VAL A 77 -36.11 -19.72 -56.57
N SER A 78 -37.09 -19.13 -55.87
CA SER A 78 -36.88 -17.91 -55.09
C SER A 78 -35.92 -18.13 -53.91
N MET A 79 -35.96 -19.30 -53.26
CA MET A 79 -35.01 -19.66 -52.20
C MET A 79 -33.58 -19.80 -52.73
N ILE A 80 -33.41 -20.44 -53.90
CA ILE A 80 -32.09 -20.65 -54.51
C ILE A 80 -31.47 -19.31 -54.96
N VAL A 81 -32.28 -18.40 -55.54
CA VAL A 81 -31.82 -17.05 -55.92
C VAL A 81 -31.45 -16.21 -54.71
N GLY A 82 -32.23 -16.26 -53.63
CA GLY A 82 -31.90 -15.58 -52.36
C GLY A 82 -30.61 -16.10 -51.73
N PHE A 83 -30.35 -17.41 -51.81
CA PHE A 83 -29.13 -18.02 -51.25
C PHE A 83 -27.87 -17.70 -52.08
N LEU A 84 -27.98 -17.72 -53.41
CA LEU A 84 -26.87 -17.39 -54.32
C LEU A 84 -26.47 -15.90 -54.26
N THR A 85 -27.44 -15.00 -54.05
CA THR A 85 -27.18 -13.55 -53.98
C THR A 85 -26.64 -13.10 -52.62
N ASN A 86 -26.90 -13.83 -51.54
CA ASN A 86 -26.36 -13.52 -50.21
C ASN A 86 -24.85 -13.86 -50.07
N HIS A 87 -24.30 -14.69 -50.96
CA HIS A 87 -22.86 -15.03 -50.99
C HIS A 87 -21.98 -14.02 -51.74
N VAL A 88 -22.54 -12.97 -52.35
CA VAL A 88 -21.78 -11.94 -53.09
C VAL A 88 -21.66 -10.64 -52.27
N TRP A 89 -21.34 -10.73 -50.99
CA TRP A 89 -21.17 -9.57 -50.09
C TRP A 89 -19.78 -9.48 -49.45
N ILE A 90 -18.72 -9.58 -50.27
CA ILE A 90 -17.47 -8.85 -50.05
C ILE A 90 -16.98 -8.37 -51.41
N GLY A 91 -17.19 -7.09 -51.72
CA GLY A 91 -16.56 -6.42 -52.86
C GLY A 91 -17.52 -5.60 -53.70
N LEU A 92 -17.79 -4.36 -53.29
CA LEU A 92 -17.94 -3.16 -54.13
C LEU A 92 -18.39 -1.97 -53.26
N PHE A 93 -17.43 -1.34 -52.58
CA PHE A 93 -17.58 0.00 -52.01
C PHE A 93 -16.73 0.95 -52.86
N ALA A 94 -17.27 1.45 -53.98
CA ALA A 94 -16.55 2.43 -54.81
C ALA A 94 -17.40 3.37 -55.69
N SER A 95 -18.74 3.36 -55.65
CA SER A 95 -19.52 4.29 -56.51
C SER A 95 -20.87 4.79 -55.94
N GLY A 96 -21.07 4.75 -54.63
CA GLY A 96 -22.18 5.47 -53.99
C GLY A 96 -23.60 5.00 -54.36
N THR A 97 -23.75 3.75 -54.81
CA THR A 97 -25.05 3.10 -55.02
C THR A 97 -25.07 1.75 -54.31
N VAL A 98 -26.02 1.56 -53.39
CA VAL A 98 -26.22 0.29 -52.67
C VAL A 98 -27.45 -0.41 -53.23
N LEU A 99 -27.30 -1.68 -53.62
CA LEU A 99 -28.40 -2.54 -54.08
C LEU A 99 -28.78 -3.49 -52.95
N ALA A 100 -29.97 -3.32 -52.36
CA ALA A 100 -30.48 -4.22 -51.33
C ALA A 100 -31.56 -5.13 -51.91
N ILE A 101 -31.40 -6.45 -51.74
CA ILE A 101 -32.39 -7.46 -52.12
C ILE A 101 -32.90 -8.14 -50.85
N SER A 102 -34.21 -8.09 -50.62
CA SER A 102 -34.86 -8.79 -49.51
C SER A 102 -36.03 -9.63 -50.01
N THR A 103 -36.31 -10.74 -49.31
CA THR A 103 -37.45 -11.62 -49.56
C THR A 103 -38.37 -11.66 -48.35
N LEU A 104 -39.67 -11.44 -48.57
CA LEU A 104 -40.70 -11.47 -47.53
C LEU A 104 -41.60 -12.69 -47.74
N PHE A 105 -41.91 -13.43 -46.67
CA PHE A 105 -42.77 -14.61 -46.72
C PHE A 105 -44.11 -14.36 -46.01
N LEU A 106 -45.22 -14.48 -46.73
CA LEU A 106 -46.57 -14.47 -46.15
C LEU A 106 -47.30 -15.79 -46.44
N ASN A 107 -47.94 -16.34 -45.41
CA ASN A 107 -48.58 -17.66 -45.45
C ASN A 107 -50.11 -17.55 -45.57
N THR A 108 -50.68 -17.92 -46.71
CA THR A 108 -52.15 -18.04 -46.89
C THR A 108 -52.57 -19.50 -47.17
N ARG A 109 -53.74 -19.91 -46.67
CA ARG A 109 -54.27 -21.28 -46.79
C ARG A 109 -55.49 -21.33 -47.72
N TYR A 110 -55.53 -22.28 -48.65
CA TYR A 110 -56.61 -22.47 -49.62
C TYR A 110 -57.14 -23.92 -49.67
N TRP A 111 -58.31 -24.14 -50.28
CA TRP A 111 -59.09 -25.39 -50.22
C TRP A 111 -59.31 -26.01 -51.62
N ASP A 112 -59.16 -27.33 -51.74
CA ASP A 112 -59.54 -28.11 -52.92
C ASP A 112 -61.04 -28.53 -52.87
N ARG A 113 -61.67 -28.83 -54.03
CA ARG A 113 -63.04 -29.35 -54.21
C ARG A 113 -63.40 -30.56 -53.34
N ARG A 114 -62.42 -31.27 -52.79
CA ARG A 114 -62.61 -32.41 -51.86
C ARG A 114 -62.38 -32.07 -50.37
N GLY A 115 -62.16 -30.80 -50.02
CA GLY A 115 -62.07 -30.34 -48.62
C GLY A 115 -60.71 -30.50 -47.93
N LYS A 116 -59.60 -30.70 -48.68
CA LYS A 116 -58.24 -30.65 -48.13
C LYS A 116 -57.64 -29.23 -48.23
N VAL A 117 -56.92 -28.81 -47.18
CA VAL A 117 -56.28 -27.48 -47.07
C VAL A 117 -54.83 -27.53 -47.54
N TYR A 118 -54.42 -26.62 -48.42
CA TYR A 118 -53.03 -26.42 -48.86
C TYR A 118 -52.53 -25.02 -48.45
N GLN A 119 -51.23 -24.90 -48.12
CA GLN A 119 -50.55 -23.61 -47.92
C GLN A 119 -49.91 -23.14 -49.24
N SER A 120 -50.08 -21.87 -49.60
CA SER A 120 -49.24 -21.21 -50.60
C SER A 120 -48.50 -20.05 -49.94
N ASN A 121 -47.21 -19.93 -50.25
CA ASN A 121 -46.34 -18.88 -49.74
C ASN A 121 -46.12 -17.84 -50.84
N LEU A 122 -46.35 -16.57 -50.52
CA LEU A 122 -45.99 -15.45 -51.39
C LEU A 122 -44.51 -15.13 -51.17
N ALA A 123 -43.72 -15.03 -52.24
CA ALA A 123 -42.35 -14.52 -52.21
C ALA A 123 -42.29 -13.26 -53.10
N ALA A 124 -41.87 -12.13 -52.54
CA ALA A 124 -41.61 -10.89 -53.28
C ALA A 124 -40.11 -10.57 -53.22
N LEU A 125 -39.50 -10.26 -54.37
CA LEU A 125 -38.14 -9.73 -54.45
C LEU A 125 -38.21 -8.20 -54.48
N PHE A 126 -37.53 -7.54 -53.55
CA PHE A 126 -37.40 -6.08 -53.55
C PHE A 126 -36.06 -5.65 -54.15
N PHE A 127 -36.09 -4.70 -55.09
CA PHE A 127 -34.90 -3.97 -55.54
C PHE A 127 -35.01 -2.51 -55.13
N ALA A 128 -34.07 -2.05 -54.30
CA ALA A 128 -33.91 -0.64 -53.99
C ALA A 128 -32.56 -0.14 -54.50
N VAL A 129 -32.58 0.95 -55.28
CA VAL A 129 -31.39 1.72 -55.65
C VAL A 129 -31.35 2.97 -54.79
N LEU A 130 -30.32 3.09 -53.95
CA LEU A 130 -30.09 4.26 -53.10
C LEU A 130 -29.09 5.19 -53.79
N VAL A 131 -29.52 6.40 -54.16
CA VAL A 131 -28.63 7.46 -54.66
C VAL A 131 -28.40 8.45 -53.53
N MET A 132 -27.14 8.60 -53.10
CA MET A 132 -26.76 9.58 -52.07
C MET A 132 -26.30 10.87 -52.73
N ILE A 133 -27.05 11.96 -52.54
CA ILE A 133 -26.68 13.29 -53.02
C ILE A 133 -26.20 14.11 -51.81
N PRO A 134 -24.90 14.46 -51.73
CA PRO A 134 -24.42 15.37 -50.70
C PRO A 134 -24.89 16.79 -51.05
N VAL A 135 -25.71 17.39 -50.19
CA VAL A 135 -26.03 18.82 -50.26
C VAL A 135 -25.30 19.49 -49.10
N SER A 136 -24.26 20.25 -49.40
CA SER A 136 -23.58 21.10 -48.45
C SER A 136 -24.41 22.37 -48.23
N ALA A 137 -24.85 22.62 -47.00
CA ALA A 137 -25.48 23.88 -46.61
C ALA A 137 -24.73 24.48 -45.42
N MET A 138 -24.42 25.78 -45.52
CA MET A 138 -23.86 26.56 -44.40
C MET A 138 -25.00 27.15 -43.58
N LEU A 139 -25.13 26.73 -42.33
CA LEU A 139 -26.08 27.32 -41.37
C LEU A 139 -25.31 28.18 -40.36
N PRO A 140 -25.68 29.46 -40.16
CA PRO A 140 -25.07 30.29 -39.13
C PRO A 140 -25.54 29.82 -37.73
N TYR A 141 -24.58 29.46 -36.88
CA TYR A 141 -24.82 29.21 -35.45
C TYR A 141 -24.74 30.56 -34.70
N LEU A 142 -25.61 30.76 -33.70
CA LEU A 142 -25.71 32.01 -32.93
C LEU A 142 -24.43 32.27 -32.10
N ASN A 143 -23.46 32.95 -32.73
CA ASN A 143 -22.57 33.99 -32.18
C ASN A 143 -21.43 34.37 -33.17
N GLY A 144 -21.67 34.28 -34.48
CA GLY A 144 -21.01 35.12 -35.48
C GLY A 144 -19.53 34.84 -35.82
N VAL A 145 -18.85 33.82 -35.30
CA VAL A 145 -17.42 33.60 -35.61
C VAL A 145 -17.02 32.17 -36.03
N THR A 146 -17.91 31.17 -36.03
CA THR A 146 -17.58 29.82 -36.53
C THR A 146 -18.64 29.24 -37.46
N TRP A 147 -18.19 28.76 -38.63
CA TRP A 147 -19.01 28.08 -39.63
C TRP A 147 -18.76 26.57 -39.56
N LEU A 148 -19.80 25.77 -39.32
CA LEU A 148 -19.71 24.31 -39.42
C LEU A 148 -20.22 23.86 -40.80
N PRO A 149 -19.44 23.09 -41.58
CA PRO A 149 -19.96 22.44 -42.77
C PRO A 149 -20.89 21.29 -42.34
N VAL A 150 -22.19 21.44 -42.56
CA VAL A 150 -23.16 20.35 -42.37
C VAL A 150 -23.46 19.76 -43.73
N THR A 151 -23.01 18.53 -43.95
CA THR A 151 -23.41 17.72 -45.12
C THR A 151 -24.72 17.03 -44.78
N ILE A 152 -25.84 17.53 -45.30
CA ILE A 152 -27.12 16.84 -45.15
C ILE A 152 -27.26 15.87 -46.32
N MET A 153 -27.35 14.57 -46.00
CA MET A 153 -27.51 13.52 -47.01
C MET A 153 -28.99 13.33 -47.34
N PHE A 154 -29.39 13.64 -48.57
CA PHE A 154 -30.70 13.24 -49.08
C PHE A 154 -30.60 11.85 -49.70
N VAL A 155 -31.51 10.98 -49.29
CA VAL A 155 -31.66 9.62 -49.83
C VAL A 155 -32.93 9.57 -50.67
N ILE A 156 -32.79 9.36 -51.98
CA ILE A 156 -33.92 9.08 -52.87
C ILE A 156 -33.87 7.60 -53.24
N ALA A 157 -34.92 6.85 -52.90
CA ALA A 157 -35.04 5.43 -53.20
C ALA A 157 -35.97 5.20 -54.39
N PHE A 158 -35.48 4.51 -55.43
CA PHE A 158 -36.33 3.98 -56.50
C PHE A 158 -36.62 2.50 -56.26
N PHE A 159 -37.91 2.14 -56.29
CA PHE A 159 -38.37 0.75 -56.12
C PHE A 159 -38.85 0.20 -57.47
N VAL A 160 -38.25 -0.89 -57.95
CA VAL A 160 -38.75 -1.64 -59.12
C VAL A 160 -39.32 -2.97 -58.65
N PHE A 161 -40.62 -3.16 -58.88
CA PHE A 161 -41.34 -4.38 -58.51
C PHE A 161 -41.40 -5.33 -59.71
N ALA A 162 -40.74 -6.49 -59.61
CA ALA A 162 -40.95 -7.60 -60.53
C ALA A 162 -41.79 -8.68 -59.83
N SER A 163 -43.11 -8.56 -59.87
CA SER A 163 -44.00 -9.61 -59.36
C SER A 163 -44.51 -10.47 -60.50
N GLY A 164 -44.07 -11.73 -60.54
CA GLY A 164 -44.80 -12.80 -61.21
C GLY A 164 -46.11 -13.04 -60.47
N ILE A 165 -47.23 -12.75 -61.15
CA ILE A 165 -48.62 -13.12 -60.89
C ILE A 165 -48.90 -13.64 -59.47
N VAL A 166 -49.41 -12.78 -58.58
CA VAL A 166 -50.45 -13.15 -57.60
C VAL A 166 -51.35 -11.95 -57.30
N LEU A 167 -52.64 -12.26 -57.28
CA LEU A 167 -53.80 -11.41 -57.07
C LEU A 167 -53.90 -10.88 -55.63
N TYR A 168 -54.16 -9.57 -55.52
CA TYR A 168 -54.82 -8.82 -54.45
C TYR A 168 -54.36 -9.07 -53.00
N LEU A 169 -53.44 -8.21 -52.52
CA LEU A 169 -53.37 -7.82 -51.11
C LEU A 169 -54.35 -6.65 -50.91
N SER A 170 -55.15 -6.67 -49.84
CA SER A 170 -55.95 -5.48 -49.48
C SER A 170 -55.00 -4.34 -49.08
N GLU A 171 -55.33 -3.09 -49.43
CA GLU A 171 -54.51 -1.90 -49.11
C GLU A 171 -54.04 -1.87 -47.64
N ARG A 172 -54.87 -2.39 -46.74
CA ARG A 172 -54.66 -2.42 -45.30
C ARG A 172 -53.52 -3.35 -44.84
N GLU A 173 -53.25 -4.43 -45.57
CA GLU A 173 -52.15 -5.36 -45.27
C GLU A 173 -50.83 -4.80 -45.80
N MET A 174 -50.85 -4.09 -46.93
CA MET A 174 -49.73 -3.31 -47.43
C MET A 174 -49.31 -2.24 -46.41
N THR A 175 -50.25 -1.46 -45.85
CA THR A 175 -49.92 -0.39 -44.89
C THR A 175 -49.26 -0.90 -43.59
N ASN A 176 -49.65 -2.07 -43.08
CA ASN A 176 -49.05 -2.63 -41.85
C ASN A 176 -47.63 -3.18 -42.05
N ILE A 177 -47.32 -3.62 -43.27
CA ILE A 177 -45.96 -4.02 -43.67
C ILE A 177 -45.09 -2.74 -43.81
N TRP A 178 -45.63 -1.67 -44.40
CA TRP A 178 -44.99 -0.37 -44.48
C TRP A 178 -44.64 0.23 -43.10
N ILE A 179 -45.55 0.15 -42.12
CA ILE A 179 -45.32 0.68 -40.77
C ILE A 179 -44.27 -0.15 -40.00
N SER A 180 -44.30 -1.49 -40.14
CA SER A 180 -43.32 -2.37 -39.47
C SER A 180 -41.90 -2.19 -40.03
N LEU A 181 -41.76 -1.98 -41.35
CA LEU A 181 -40.47 -1.73 -42.01
C LEU A 181 -39.92 -0.32 -41.68
N ALA A 182 -40.78 0.70 -41.61
CA ALA A 182 -40.38 2.03 -41.16
C ALA A 182 -39.93 2.05 -39.69
N GLY A 183 -40.61 1.31 -38.82
CA GLY A 183 -40.25 1.20 -37.40
C GLY A 183 -38.91 0.48 -37.15
N LEU A 184 -38.60 -0.56 -37.93
CA LEU A 184 -37.31 -1.26 -37.86
C LEU A 184 -36.15 -0.40 -38.37
N PHE A 185 -36.40 0.43 -39.39
CA PHE A 185 -35.41 1.32 -39.99
C PHE A 185 -35.03 2.53 -39.09
N VAL A 186 -36.00 3.08 -38.34
CA VAL A 186 -35.73 4.12 -37.31
C VAL A 186 -34.90 3.56 -36.16
N LEU A 187 -35.11 2.30 -35.76
CA LEU A 187 -34.35 1.66 -34.68
C LEU A 187 -32.88 1.40 -35.07
N ILE A 188 -32.61 1.12 -36.35
CA ILE A 188 -31.25 0.92 -36.89
C ILE A 188 -30.52 2.26 -37.07
N LEU A 189 -31.22 3.33 -37.48
CA LEU A 189 -30.66 4.69 -37.50
C LEU A 189 -30.38 5.23 -36.08
N SER A 190 -31.17 4.83 -35.09
CA SER A 190 -30.93 5.16 -33.67
C SER A 190 -29.70 4.46 -33.09
N PHE A 191 -29.23 3.37 -33.71
CA PHE A 191 -28.01 2.66 -33.30
C PHE A 191 -26.74 3.15 -34.03
N PHE A 192 -26.89 3.84 -35.17
CA PHE A 192 -25.76 4.37 -35.95
C PHE A 192 -25.56 5.89 -35.83
N ALA A 193 -26.52 6.62 -35.27
CA ALA A 193 -26.36 8.02 -34.89
C ALA A 193 -26.20 8.12 -33.35
N PHE A 194 -25.02 8.57 -32.90
CA PHE A 194 -24.55 8.80 -31.52
C PHE A 194 -23.63 7.74 -30.87
N ASN A 195 -22.50 7.47 -31.52
CA ASN A 195 -21.21 7.33 -30.82
C ASN A 195 -20.22 8.39 -31.32
N LEU A 196 -20.67 9.64 -31.39
CA LEU A 196 -19.75 10.77 -31.32
C LEU A 196 -19.44 10.97 -29.84
N GLU A 197 -18.22 10.65 -29.42
CA GLU A 197 -17.69 11.07 -28.11
C GLU A 197 -17.66 12.59 -28.08
N THR A 198 -18.68 13.19 -27.47
CA THR A 198 -18.62 14.60 -27.10
C THR A 198 -17.67 14.76 -25.90
N PRO A 199 -16.97 15.90 -25.74
CA PRO A 199 -16.10 16.16 -24.58
C PRO A 199 -16.76 15.84 -23.23
N ASP A 200 -18.09 16.02 -23.13
CA ASP A 200 -18.89 15.74 -21.92
C ASP A 200 -18.91 14.26 -21.49
N LYS A 201 -18.47 13.33 -22.34
CA LYS A 201 -18.29 11.90 -21.97
C LYS A 201 -16.88 11.58 -21.47
N LYS A 202 -15.87 12.39 -21.82
CA LYS A 202 -14.47 12.18 -21.40
C LYS A 202 -14.27 12.58 -19.95
N PHE A 203 -14.90 13.69 -19.55
CA PHE A 203 -14.78 14.26 -18.21
C PHE A 203 -16.03 13.94 -17.38
N VAL A 204 -15.84 13.55 -16.13
CA VAL A 204 -16.90 13.52 -15.12
C VAL A 204 -16.89 14.89 -14.46
N ILE A 205 -18.03 15.57 -14.45
CA ILE A 205 -18.12 16.93 -13.91
C ILE A 205 -19.14 17.05 -12.78
N LYS A 206 -18.93 18.07 -11.95
CA LYS A 206 -19.86 18.52 -10.92
C LYS A 206 -20.13 20.02 -11.12
N GLU A 207 -21.40 20.40 -11.19
CA GLU A 207 -21.78 21.82 -11.19
C GLU A 207 -21.49 22.43 -9.81
N ILE A 208 -20.84 23.59 -9.83
CA ILE A 208 -20.49 24.39 -8.65
C ILE A 208 -20.84 25.85 -8.91
N ASP A 209 -20.83 26.70 -7.88
CA ASP A 209 -21.12 28.12 -8.08
C ASP A 209 -20.11 28.73 -9.07
N GLY A 210 -20.62 29.46 -10.06
CA GLY A 210 -19.80 30.05 -11.13
C GLY A 210 -19.43 29.15 -12.32
N GLY A 211 -19.59 27.82 -12.25
CA GLY A 211 -19.16 26.94 -13.35
C GLY A 211 -19.24 25.44 -13.07
N VAL A 212 -18.29 24.68 -13.62
CA VAL A 212 -18.15 23.23 -13.39
C VAL A 212 -16.75 22.86 -12.94
N GLU A 213 -16.69 21.83 -12.11
CA GLU A 213 -15.48 21.17 -11.64
C GLU A 213 -15.31 19.81 -12.32
N ILE A 214 -14.12 19.52 -12.83
CA ILE A 214 -13.79 18.17 -13.33
C ILE A 214 -13.47 17.28 -12.13
N ILE A 215 -14.27 16.25 -11.88
CA ILE A 215 -14.11 15.29 -10.77
C ILE A 215 -13.65 13.91 -11.24
N GLY A 216 -13.37 13.73 -12.53
CA GLY A 216 -12.99 12.44 -13.09
C GLY A 216 -12.63 12.52 -14.57
N TYR A 217 -11.79 11.60 -15.02
CA TYR A 217 -11.47 11.38 -16.43
C TYR A 217 -11.70 9.91 -16.81
N ARG A 218 -12.40 9.64 -17.92
CA ARG A 218 -12.84 8.30 -18.35
C ARG A 218 -12.46 7.94 -19.78
N SER A 219 -11.77 8.83 -20.49
CA SER A 219 -11.37 8.60 -21.87
C SER A 219 -10.06 7.82 -21.91
N PRO A 220 -9.84 6.98 -22.94
CA PRO A 220 -8.56 6.31 -23.17
C PRO A 220 -7.50 7.26 -23.78
N ASP A 221 -7.85 8.51 -24.11
CA ASP A 221 -6.88 9.43 -24.71
C ASP A 221 -5.80 9.80 -23.69
N THR A 222 -4.54 9.70 -24.11
CA THR A 222 -3.36 9.99 -23.28
C THR A 222 -2.94 11.46 -23.34
N GLU A 223 -3.28 12.16 -24.41
CA GLU A 223 -3.06 13.60 -24.56
C GLU A 223 -4.36 14.36 -24.26
N VAL A 224 -4.38 15.12 -23.17
CA VAL A 224 -5.60 15.74 -22.66
C VAL A 224 -5.53 17.26 -22.79
N VAL A 225 -6.54 17.85 -23.42
CA VAL A 225 -6.74 19.31 -23.38
C VAL A 225 -8.01 19.59 -22.61
N ILE A 226 -7.89 20.28 -21.47
CA ILE A 226 -9.05 20.67 -20.66
C ILE A 226 -9.83 21.75 -21.43
N PRO A 227 -11.11 21.52 -21.77
CA PRO A 227 -11.90 22.51 -22.49
C PRO A 227 -12.29 23.67 -21.56
N LYS A 228 -12.31 24.90 -22.09
CA LYS A 228 -12.78 26.08 -21.32
C LYS A 228 -14.25 25.97 -20.86
N ARG A 229 -15.05 25.11 -21.52
CA ARG A 229 -16.47 24.89 -21.21
C ARG A 229 -16.86 23.41 -21.34
N LEU A 230 -17.67 22.92 -20.40
CA LEU A 230 -18.36 21.63 -20.45
C LEU A 230 -19.84 21.85 -20.14
N ASN A 231 -20.75 21.21 -20.86
CA ASN A 231 -22.20 21.45 -20.74
C ASN A 231 -22.62 22.95 -20.80
N ASN A 232 -21.95 23.75 -21.64
CA ASN A 232 -22.13 25.22 -21.76
C ASN A 232 -21.79 26.05 -20.51
N LEU A 233 -21.23 25.44 -19.46
CA LEU A 233 -20.74 26.12 -18.28
C LEU A 233 -19.21 26.24 -18.34
N PRO A 234 -18.62 27.32 -17.80
CA PRO A 234 -17.16 27.46 -17.73
C PRO A 234 -16.58 26.39 -16.81
N VAL A 235 -15.47 25.76 -17.22
CA VAL A 235 -14.72 24.82 -16.35
C VAL A 235 -13.79 25.65 -15.49
N ILE A 236 -14.01 25.71 -14.19
CA ILE A 236 -13.31 26.64 -13.30
C ILE A 236 -12.36 25.93 -12.32
N SER A 237 -12.48 24.61 -12.14
CA SER A 237 -11.58 23.87 -11.26
C SER A 237 -11.39 22.41 -11.66
N ILE A 238 -10.29 21.83 -11.19
CA ILE A 238 -10.03 20.39 -11.20
C ILE A 238 -10.15 19.86 -9.77
N GLY A 239 -11.05 18.91 -9.58
CA GLY A 239 -11.43 18.35 -8.30
C GLY A 239 -10.40 17.38 -7.72
N ASN A 240 -10.62 17.02 -6.45
CA ASN A 240 -9.76 16.05 -5.75
C ASN A 240 -9.69 14.74 -6.52
N ARG A 241 -8.47 14.24 -6.75
CA ARG A 241 -8.22 12.95 -7.43
C ARG A 241 -8.86 12.80 -8.82
N ALA A 242 -9.14 13.91 -9.51
CA ALA A 242 -9.88 13.89 -10.77
C ALA A 242 -9.21 13.05 -11.88
N PHE A 243 -7.88 13.00 -11.90
CA PHE A 243 -7.07 12.23 -12.85
C PHE A 243 -6.22 11.16 -12.16
N MET A 244 -6.48 10.88 -10.88
CA MET A 244 -5.63 9.98 -10.10
C MET A 244 -5.57 8.58 -10.74
N GLY A 245 -4.36 8.07 -10.96
CA GLY A 245 -4.13 6.73 -11.53
C GLY A 245 -4.51 6.57 -13.00
N THR A 246 -4.73 7.67 -13.71
CA THR A 246 -5.00 7.63 -15.17
C THR A 246 -3.71 7.47 -15.96
N ASP A 247 -3.83 6.91 -17.17
CA ASP A 247 -2.70 6.66 -18.09
C ASP A 247 -2.35 7.88 -18.96
N ILE A 248 -2.74 9.10 -18.54
CA ILE A 248 -2.46 10.31 -19.32
C ILE A 248 -0.94 10.56 -19.41
N GLU A 249 -0.48 10.94 -20.60
CA GLU A 249 0.92 11.27 -20.89
C GLU A 249 1.16 12.78 -20.92
N SER A 250 0.16 13.56 -21.32
CA SER A 250 0.22 15.02 -21.32
C SER A 250 -1.11 15.66 -20.99
N ILE A 251 -1.07 16.83 -20.34
CA ILE A 251 -2.27 17.63 -20.10
C ILE A 251 -2.03 19.13 -20.28
N ILE A 252 -2.95 19.79 -20.99
CA ILE A 252 -3.00 21.25 -21.15
C ILE A 252 -4.18 21.81 -20.38
N ILE A 253 -3.92 22.71 -19.44
CA ILE A 253 -4.92 23.30 -18.54
C ILE A 253 -5.08 24.79 -18.89
N PRO A 254 -6.28 25.25 -19.27
CA PRO A 254 -6.47 26.63 -19.73
C PRO A 254 -6.44 27.65 -18.59
N ASP A 255 -6.08 28.89 -18.94
CA ASP A 255 -6.02 30.10 -18.12
C ASP A 255 -7.23 30.39 -17.21
N ASN A 256 -8.41 29.83 -17.50
CA ASN A 256 -9.63 30.07 -16.76
C ASN A 256 -9.89 29.06 -15.62
N ILE A 257 -8.90 28.22 -15.29
CA ILE A 257 -8.94 27.29 -14.16
C ILE A 257 -8.35 27.98 -12.93
N ASP A 258 -9.19 28.23 -11.94
CA ASP A 258 -8.81 28.95 -10.72
C ASP A 258 -8.07 28.02 -9.73
N VAL A 259 -8.44 26.73 -9.68
CA VAL A 259 -7.96 25.79 -8.65
C VAL A 259 -7.77 24.38 -9.19
N ILE A 260 -6.63 23.77 -8.87
CA ILE A 260 -6.37 22.34 -9.00
C ILE A 260 -6.27 21.76 -7.58
N LYS A 261 -7.24 20.94 -7.19
CA LYS A 261 -7.37 20.44 -5.81
C LYS A 261 -6.49 19.22 -5.52
N ASP A 262 -6.52 18.77 -4.28
CA ASP A 262 -5.62 17.77 -3.73
C ASP A 262 -5.58 16.48 -4.56
N TYR A 263 -4.36 16.00 -4.81
CA TYR A 263 -4.09 14.75 -5.49
C TYR A 263 -4.72 14.64 -6.89
N ALA A 264 -5.02 15.78 -7.54
CA ALA A 264 -5.69 15.80 -8.84
C ALA A 264 -5.02 14.88 -9.87
N PHE A 265 -3.69 14.86 -9.96
CA PHE A 265 -2.90 14.02 -10.87
C PHE A 265 -2.07 12.97 -10.14
N ALA A 266 -2.46 12.56 -8.92
CA ALA A 266 -1.66 11.60 -8.18
C ALA A 266 -1.60 10.22 -8.86
N ASN A 267 -0.45 9.56 -8.83
CA ASN A 267 -0.17 8.25 -9.41
C ASN A 267 -0.48 8.18 -10.92
N THR A 268 -0.48 9.31 -11.63
CA THR A 268 -0.49 9.32 -13.11
C THR A 268 0.92 9.00 -13.59
N THR A 269 1.30 7.74 -13.51
CA THR A 269 2.69 7.30 -13.73
C THR A 269 3.14 7.51 -15.16
N SER A 270 2.24 7.65 -16.14
CA SER A 270 2.57 7.95 -17.53
C SER A 270 2.77 9.44 -17.83
N LEU A 271 2.40 10.33 -16.90
CA LEU A 271 2.38 11.78 -17.13
C LEU A 271 3.80 12.33 -17.27
N ARG A 272 4.04 13.05 -18.37
CA ARG A 272 5.35 13.63 -18.72
C ARG A 272 5.29 15.14 -18.89
N PHE A 273 4.19 15.65 -19.44
CA PHE A 273 4.04 17.08 -19.75
C PHE A 273 2.76 17.64 -19.12
N VAL A 274 2.90 18.78 -18.44
CA VAL A 274 1.79 19.49 -17.81
C VAL A 274 1.96 20.98 -18.11
N ASP A 275 0.98 21.57 -18.80
CA ASP A 275 0.90 23.01 -19.01
C ASP A 275 -0.06 23.60 -17.97
N LEU A 276 0.50 24.30 -16.97
CA LEU A 276 -0.20 24.89 -15.84
C LEU A 276 -0.60 26.35 -16.11
N PRO A 277 -1.78 26.83 -15.64
CA PRO A 277 -2.13 28.24 -15.72
C PRO A 277 -1.32 29.10 -14.73
N GLU A 278 -0.98 30.34 -15.09
CA GLU A 278 -0.19 31.27 -14.25
C GLU A 278 -0.87 31.65 -12.92
N ASP A 279 -2.18 31.88 -12.92
CA ASP A 279 -2.92 32.36 -11.73
C ASP A 279 -3.60 31.22 -10.94
N VAL A 280 -3.15 29.96 -11.13
CA VAL A 280 -3.80 28.79 -10.56
C VAL A 280 -3.44 28.57 -9.09
N THR A 281 -4.42 28.21 -8.26
CA THR A 281 -4.17 27.68 -6.92
C THR A 281 -3.94 26.18 -6.94
N LEU A 282 -2.82 25.71 -6.37
CA LEU A 282 -2.41 24.32 -6.36
C LEU A 282 -2.65 23.66 -4.98
N GLY A 283 -3.33 22.52 -4.98
CA GLY A 283 -3.59 21.73 -3.78
C GLY A 283 -2.44 20.82 -3.35
N ARG A 284 -2.66 20.06 -2.28
CA ARG A 284 -1.70 19.08 -1.75
C ARG A 284 -1.50 17.91 -2.71
N GLY A 285 -0.26 17.48 -2.91
CA GLY A 285 0.06 16.21 -3.57
C GLY A 285 -0.43 16.09 -5.01
N VAL A 286 -0.57 17.21 -5.73
CA VAL A 286 -1.12 17.24 -7.09
C VAL A 286 -0.40 16.25 -8.01
N PHE A 287 0.93 16.12 -7.91
CA PHE A 287 1.75 15.17 -8.69
C PHE A 287 2.34 14.03 -7.84
N TYR A 288 1.70 13.70 -6.71
CA TYR A 288 2.13 12.60 -5.84
C TYR A 288 2.23 11.30 -6.65
N GLY A 289 3.39 10.66 -6.70
CA GLY A 289 3.61 9.37 -7.38
C GLY A 289 3.56 9.46 -8.92
N SER A 290 3.60 10.66 -9.49
CA SER A 290 3.63 10.87 -10.95
C SER A 290 5.06 10.70 -11.45
N SER A 291 5.49 9.44 -11.50
CA SER A 291 6.89 9.03 -11.57
C SER A 291 7.65 9.39 -12.85
N ASN A 292 6.97 9.74 -13.95
CA ASN A 292 7.60 10.03 -15.25
C ASN A 292 7.67 11.53 -15.62
N ILE A 293 7.24 12.44 -14.74
CA ILE A 293 7.45 13.88 -14.94
C ILE A 293 8.95 14.14 -14.83
N GLN A 294 9.54 14.80 -15.83
CA GLN A 294 10.99 15.09 -15.89
C GLN A 294 11.30 16.55 -15.56
N GLU A 295 10.46 17.45 -16.07
CA GLU A 295 10.51 18.88 -15.88
C GLU A 295 9.07 19.41 -15.76
N ILE A 296 8.90 20.55 -15.11
CA ILE A 296 7.62 21.23 -15.00
C ILE A 296 7.83 22.72 -14.76
N GLU A 297 7.10 23.54 -15.51
CA GLU A 297 7.05 24.99 -15.29
C GLU A 297 6.00 25.28 -14.21
N LEU A 298 6.44 25.93 -13.13
CA LEU A 298 5.57 26.31 -12.02
C LEU A 298 4.96 27.70 -12.25
N PRO A 299 3.71 27.94 -11.83
CA PRO A 299 3.09 29.26 -11.96
C PRO A 299 3.87 30.33 -11.19
N SER A 300 4.08 31.49 -11.79
CA SER A 300 5.03 32.50 -11.29
C SER A 300 4.62 33.19 -9.98
N ALA A 301 3.35 33.12 -9.59
CA ALA A 301 2.80 33.82 -8.42
C ALA A 301 2.66 32.94 -7.16
N ILE A 302 3.04 31.66 -7.21
CA ILE A 302 2.89 30.77 -6.05
C ILE A 302 3.87 31.15 -4.93
N THR A 303 3.40 31.09 -3.69
CA THR A 303 4.22 31.41 -2.50
C THR A 303 4.64 30.17 -1.72
N GLU A 304 4.07 29.01 -2.04
CA GLU A 304 4.36 27.75 -1.37
C GLU A 304 4.35 26.62 -2.41
N ILE A 305 5.34 25.73 -2.33
CA ILE A 305 5.23 24.41 -2.95
C ILE A 305 4.39 23.55 -2.00
N PRO A 306 3.17 23.11 -2.38
CA PRO A 306 2.27 22.44 -1.46
C PRO A 306 2.86 21.15 -0.85
N ASP A 307 2.29 20.72 0.26
CA ASP A 307 2.66 19.44 0.86
C ASP A 307 2.58 18.29 -0.17
N TYR A 308 3.58 17.40 -0.18
CA TYR A 308 3.70 16.21 -1.01
C TYR A 308 3.63 16.45 -2.53
N PHE A 309 3.81 17.69 -2.99
CA PHE A 309 3.49 18.09 -4.36
C PHE A 309 4.16 17.21 -5.43
N PHE A 310 5.45 16.91 -5.27
CA PHE A 310 6.24 16.00 -6.12
C PHE A 310 6.68 14.72 -5.41
N TYR A 311 6.02 14.33 -4.31
CA TYR A 311 6.38 13.11 -3.58
C TYR A 311 6.41 11.91 -4.53
N GLY A 312 7.53 11.21 -4.67
CA GLY A 312 7.68 10.04 -5.54
C GLY A 312 7.66 10.35 -7.04
N ALA A 313 7.86 11.61 -7.45
CA ALA A 313 8.12 11.97 -8.85
C ALA A 313 9.56 11.56 -9.23
N THR A 314 9.79 10.25 -9.35
CA THR A 314 11.14 9.66 -9.41
C THR A 314 11.98 10.09 -10.61
N SER A 315 11.36 10.54 -11.71
CA SER A 315 12.09 11.03 -12.90
C SER A 315 12.26 12.54 -12.94
N LEU A 316 11.75 13.29 -11.96
CA LEU A 316 11.90 14.74 -11.91
C LEU A 316 13.38 15.08 -11.71
N SER A 317 14.00 15.68 -12.71
CA SER A 317 15.43 16.02 -12.70
C SER A 317 15.68 17.52 -12.66
N GLU A 318 14.70 18.33 -13.08
CA GLU A 318 14.78 19.79 -13.06
C GLU A 318 13.46 20.40 -12.59
N VAL A 319 13.56 21.39 -11.71
CA VAL A 319 12.43 22.22 -11.28
C VAL A 319 12.95 23.62 -10.96
N ASN A 320 12.38 24.63 -11.60
CA ASN A 320 12.70 26.03 -11.36
C ASN A 320 11.68 26.60 -10.39
N LEU A 321 12.11 26.94 -9.17
CA LEU A 321 11.25 27.55 -8.16
C LEU A 321 11.07 29.05 -8.45
N PRO A 322 9.83 29.58 -8.47
CA PRO A 322 9.60 31.01 -8.58
C PRO A 322 10.19 31.80 -7.40
N ASP A 323 10.69 33.01 -7.64
CA ASP A 323 11.27 33.90 -6.61
C ASP A 323 10.28 34.25 -5.48
N THR A 324 8.99 34.09 -5.71
CA THR A 324 7.90 34.33 -4.74
C THR A 324 7.71 33.19 -3.73
N VAL A 325 8.33 32.03 -3.94
CA VAL A 325 8.18 30.88 -3.04
C VAL A 325 8.88 31.15 -1.71
N GLU A 326 8.10 31.16 -0.63
CA GLU A 326 8.56 31.36 0.75
C GLU A 326 8.60 30.06 1.55
N VAL A 327 7.90 29.01 1.09
CA VAL A 327 7.73 27.75 1.83
C VAL A 327 7.85 26.53 0.91
N LEU A 328 8.66 25.56 1.32
CA LEU A 328 8.60 24.19 0.81
C LEU A 328 7.78 23.33 1.77
N GLY A 329 6.66 22.78 1.26
CA GLY A 329 5.70 22.00 2.03
C GLY A 329 6.24 20.65 2.52
N PHE A 330 5.49 20.01 3.41
CA PHE A 330 5.83 18.70 3.97
C PHE A 330 6.05 17.68 2.86
N GLY A 331 7.22 17.05 2.77
CA GLY A 331 7.51 16.02 1.78
C GLY A 331 7.37 16.49 0.32
N SER A 332 7.49 17.78 0.03
CA SER A 332 7.20 18.36 -1.29
C SER A 332 8.05 17.76 -2.42
N PHE A 333 9.28 17.34 -2.14
CA PHE A 333 10.23 16.68 -3.05
C PHE A 333 10.74 15.33 -2.50
N ALA A 334 9.99 14.69 -1.59
CA ALA A 334 10.42 13.40 -1.07
C ALA A 334 10.43 12.36 -2.20
N TYR A 335 11.46 11.52 -2.25
CA TYR A 335 11.65 10.46 -3.25
C TYR A 335 11.73 10.95 -4.70
N THR A 336 12.15 12.20 -4.94
CA THR A 336 12.56 12.69 -6.27
C THR A 336 13.99 12.25 -6.56
N ILE A 337 14.18 10.95 -6.83
CA ILE A 337 15.51 10.32 -6.92
C ILE A 337 16.39 10.83 -8.07
N ALA A 338 15.79 11.42 -9.12
CA ALA A 338 16.54 11.99 -10.25
C ALA A 338 16.88 13.49 -10.06
N LEU A 339 16.36 14.13 -9.01
CA LEU A 339 16.60 15.53 -8.74
C LEU A 339 17.93 15.66 -7.99
N GLU A 340 19.00 15.95 -8.72
CA GLU A 340 20.36 16.03 -8.17
C GLU A 340 20.69 17.40 -7.55
N ASN A 341 20.04 18.45 -8.04
CA ASN A 341 20.25 19.85 -7.63
C ASN A 341 18.94 20.63 -7.68
N ILE A 342 18.79 21.62 -6.81
CA ILE A 342 17.65 22.55 -6.80
C ILE A 342 18.13 23.95 -6.41
N ALA A 343 17.80 24.95 -7.20
CA ALA A 343 18.05 26.35 -6.85
C ALA A 343 16.93 26.83 -5.91
N LEU A 344 17.30 27.32 -4.73
CA LEU A 344 16.34 27.88 -3.76
C LEU A 344 16.18 29.39 -3.97
N PRO A 345 14.95 29.92 -3.89
CA PRO A 345 14.72 31.35 -4.04
C PRO A 345 15.21 32.14 -2.82
N ASP A 346 15.71 33.36 -3.03
CA ASP A 346 16.24 34.23 -1.97
C ASP A 346 15.21 34.55 -0.88
N GLY A 347 13.91 34.49 -1.19
CA GLY A 347 12.80 34.72 -0.27
C GLY A 347 12.39 33.51 0.58
N LEU A 348 13.03 32.34 0.42
CA LEU A 348 12.63 31.12 1.11
C LEU A 348 12.81 31.23 2.63
N THR A 349 11.74 31.02 3.38
CA THR A 349 11.75 31.14 4.86
C THR A 349 11.62 29.80 5.59
N GLN A 350 10.98 28.80 4.97
CA GLN A 350 10.68 27.52 5.62
C GLN A 350 10.88 26.32 4.69
N ILE A 351 11.54 25.29 5.21
CA ILE A 351 11.62 23.95 4.60
C ILE A 351 10.97 22.98 5.60
N ARG A 352 9.77 22.47 5.27
CA ARG A 352 9.01 21.62 6.18
C ARG A 352 9.52 20.18 6.20
N ASP A 353 9.02 19.42 7.17
CA ASP A 353 9.45 18.05 7.45
C ASP A 353 9.44 17.19 6.19
N TYR A 354 10.42 16.30 6.07
CA TYR A 354 10.57 15.35 4.96
C TYR A 354 10.73 15.96 3.56
N ALA A 355 10.86 17.29 3.42
CA ALA A 355 10.80 17.96 2.12
C ALA A 355 11.68 17.31 1.03
N PHE A 356 12.86 16.80 1.38
CA PHE A 356 13.81 16.15 0.46
C PHE A 356 14.16 14.70 0.86
N MET A 357 13.32 14.05 1.68
CA MET A 357 13.56 12.68 2.16
C MET A 357 13.70 11.73 0.97
N GLY A 358 14.78 10.95 0.88
CA GLY A 358 14.98 9.97 -0.18
C GLY A 358 15.17 10.58 -1.57
N SER A 359 15.44 11.88 -1.67
CA SER A 359 15.72 12.56 -2.95
C SER A 359 17.13 12.23 -3.47
N GLY A 360 17.38 12.57 -4.74
CA GLY A 360 18.70 12.42 -5.39
C GLY A 360 19.67 13.57 -5.11
N ILE A 361 19.32 14.52 -4.24
CA ILE A 361 20.08 15.75 -4.03
C ILE A 361 21.50 15.43 -3.57
N THR A 362 22.49 16.02 -4.24
CA THR A 362 23.92 15.78 -3.97
C THR A 362 24.56 16.85 -3.10
N GLU A 363 24.12 18.10 -3.27
CA GLU A 363 24.50 19.26 -2.47
C GLU A 363 23.27 20.15 -2.22
N PHE A 364 23.24 20.83 -1.07
CA PHE A 364 22.11 21.67 -0.70
C PHE A 364 22.57 22.97 -0.04
N GLU A 365 22.24 24.11 -0.64
CA GLU A 365 22.57 25.45 -0.12
C GLU A 365 21.31 26.20 0.29
N MET A 366 21.18 26.48 1.59
CA MET A 366 20.07 27.26 2.14
C MET A 366 20.38 28.75 2.08
N PRO A 367 19.46 29.61 1.58
CA PRO A 367 19.60 31.05 1.74
C PRO A 367 19.44 31.45 3.22
N ASP A 368 20.11 32.51 3.64
CA ASP A 368 20.09 33.02 5.04
C ASP A 368 18.70 33.50 5.52
N THR A 369 17.73 33.58 4.61
CA THR A 369 16.31 33.86 4.90
C THR A 369 15.57 32.66 5.49
N VAL A 370 16.10 31.44 5.36
CA VAL A 370 15.50 30.24 5.95
C VAL A 370 15.62 30.30 7.46
N THR A 371 14.48 30.33 8.15
CA THR A 371 14.38 30.40 9.62
C THR A 371 13.83 29.11 10.23
N TYR A 372 13.27 28.22 9.41
CA TYR A 372 12.72 26.94 9.84
C TYR A 372 13.21 25.80 8.93
N LEU A 373 13.77 24.77 9.56
CA LEU A 373 14.15 23.51 8.94
C LEU A 373 13.44 22.37 9.70
N GLY A 374 12.60 21.63 8.99
CA GLY A 374 11.80 20.55 9.56
C GLY A 374 12.57 19.27 9.84
N SER A 375 11.92 18.33 10.53
CA SER A 375 12.49 17.02 10.82
C SER A 375 12.64 16.16 9.56
N MET A 376 13.65 15.28 9.55
CA MET A 376 13.86 14.29 8.49
C MET A 376 13.94 14.84 7.05
N VAL A 377 14.31 16.13 6.90
CA VAL A 377 14.36 16.79 5.58
C VAL A 377 15.28 16.06 4.60
N PHE A 378 16.42 15.54 5.05
CA PHE A 378 17.38 14.76 4.24
C PHE A 378 17.50 13.30 4.68
N ALA A 379 16.48 12.76 5.36
CA ALA A 379 16.47 11.35 5.72
C ALA A 379 16.46 10.50 4.43
N GLU A 380 17.23 9.41 4.39
CA GLU A 380 17.36 8.52 3.22
C GLU A 380 17.93 9.20 1.96
N THR A 381 18.44 10.43 2.05
CA THR A 381 19.09 11.12 0.92
C THR A 381 20.52 10.61 0.75
N GLU A 382 20.66 9.41 0.18
CA GLU A 382 21.93 8.67 0.09
C GLU A 382 23.01 9.36 -0.76
N ALA A 383 22.61 10.22 -1.70
CA ALA A 383 23.53 10.93 -2.59
C ALA A 383 24.10 12.23 -1.99
N LEU A 384 23.58 12.68 -0.85
CA LEU A 384 23.91 13.98 -0.26
C LEU A 384 25.31 13.97 0.36
N THR A 385 26.16 14.89 -0.09
CA THR A 385 27.57 14.99 0.33
C THR A 385 27.92 16.32 0.99
N SER A 386 27.09 17.36 0.82
CA SER A 386 27.31 18.69 1.40
C SER A 386 26.00 19.41 1.69
N VAL A 387 25.93 20.11 2.83
CA VAL A 387 24.83 21.02 3.17
C VAL A 387 25.41 22.32 3.72
N ILE A 388 25.00 23.44 3.14
CA ILE A 388 25.26 24.78 3.67
C ILE A 388 23.98 25.27 4.34
N PHE A 389 24.06 25.46 5.66
CA PHE A 389 22.94 25.89 6.49
C PHE A 389 22.82 27.41 6.53
N SER A 390 21.58 27.91 6.61
CA SER A 390 21.27 29.29 6.95
C SER A 390 21.81 29.64 8.35
N ASN A 391 22.37 30.84 8.50
CA ASN A 391 22.86 31.34 9.79
C ASN A 391 21.74 31.59 10.83
N GLN A 392 20.47 31.46 10.45
CA GLN A 392 19.34 31.55 11.39
C GLN A 392 19.00 30.21 12.05
N ILE A 393 19.51 29.09 11.53
CA ILE A 393 19.27 27.76 12.11
C ILE A 393 20.22 27.55 13.27
N GLN A 394 19.69 27.26 14.46
CA GLN A 394 20.49 26.99 15.66
C GLN A 394 20.47 25.51 16.07
N THR A 395 19.65 24.70 15.42
CA THR A 395 19.37 23.32 15.80
C THR A 395 19.33 22.45 14.56
N LEU A 396 20.03 21.31 14.57
CA LEU A 396 19.80 20.25 13.59
C LEU A 396 18.59 19.44 14.06
N PRO A 397 17.46 19.47 13.32
CA PRO A 397 16.21 18.86 13.75
C PRO A 397 16.24 17.33 13.69
N ALA A 398 15.27 16.71 14.37
CA ALA A 398 15.22 15.27 14.54
C ALA A 398 15.30 14.51 13.21
N GLY A 399 16.18 13.51 13.16
CA GLY A 399 16.36 12.64 12.00
C GLY A 399 16.83 13.31 10.72
N LEU A 400 17.38 14.54 10.77
CA LEU A 400 17.74 15.33 9.60
C LEU A 400 18.51 14.54 8.53
N PHE A 401 19.50 13.74 8.95
CA PHE A 401 20.37 12.91 8.10
C PHE A 401 20.20 11.41 8.40
N LYS A 402 19.04 10.99 8.90
CA LYS A 402 18.78 9.58 9.20
C LYS A 402 18.88 8.74 7.92
N ASN A 403 19.65 7.64 7.94
CA ASN A 403 19.95 6.83 6.75
C ASN A 403 20.62 7.62 5.60
N ALA A 404 21.19 8.81 5.84
CA ALA A 404 21.95 9.52 4.82
C ALA A 404 23.38 8.97 4.76
N THR A 405 23.71 8.31 3.65
CA THR A 405 24.97 7.54 3.49
C THR A 405 25.98 8.19 2.55
N GLY A 406 25.73 9.43 2.10
CA GLY A 406 26.62 10.14 1.17
C GLY A 406 27.81 10.85 1.83
N PHE A 407 27.75 11.13 3.14
CA PHE A 407 28.84 11.78 3.87
C PHE A 407 29.80 10.76 4.48
N SER A 408 31.10 10.87 4.20
CA SER A 408 32.16 10.19 4.97
C SER A 408 32.63 11.00 6.18
N SER A 409 32.46 12.31 6.14
CA SER A 409 32.75 13.21 7.26
C SER A 409 31.75 14.34 7.30
N PHE A 410 31.48 14.87 8.50
CA PHE A 410 30.60 16.01 8.69
C PHE A 410 31.20 17.02 9.66
N VAL A 411 31.12 18.31 9.34
CA VAL A 411 31.55 19.40 10.22
C VAL A 411 30.31 20.17 10.65
N VAL A 412 30.00 20.15 11.95
CA VAL A 412 28.85 20.90 12.47
C VAL A 412 29.15 22.41 12.40
N PRO A 413 28.31 23.23 11.72
CA PRO A 413 28.53 24.68 11.63
C PRO A 413 28.52 25.37 13.00
N SER A 414 29.36 26.38 13.18
CA SER A 414 29.61 27.01 14.50
C SER A 414 28.39 27.72 15.12
N HIS A 415 27.38 28.07 14.33
CA HIS A 415 26.12 28.66 14.81
C HIS A 415 25.11 27.63 15.32
N ILE A 416 25.34 26.34 15.08
CA ILE A 416 24.50 25.25 15.60
C ILE A 416 24.83 25.01 17.07
N THR A 417 23.80 24.98 17.91
CA THR A 417 23.92 24.84 19.37
C THR A 417 23.30 23.55 19.90
N SER A 418 22.50 22.86 19.09
CA SER A 418 21.92 21.56 19.47
C SER A 418 21.70 20.62 18.27
N LEU A 419 21.81 19.33 18.55
CA LEU A 419 21.44 18.24 17.64
C LEU A 419 20.28 17.49 18.29
N GLU A 420 19.14 17.36 17.61
CA GLU A 420 17.98 16.62 18.14
C GLU A 420 18.14 15.10 17.98
N ASP A 421 17.06 14.36 18.24
CA ASP A 421 17.04 12.91 18.21
C ASP A 421 17.40 12.36 16.83
N GLU A 422 18.21 11.30 16.79
CA GLU A 422 18.48 10.52 15.58
C GLU A 422 19.06 11.30 14.38
N VAL A 423 19.64 12.50 14.57
CA VAL A 423 20.14 13.36 13.45
C VAL A 423 21.01 12.58 12.46
N PHE A 424 21.96 11.76 12.92
CA PHE A 424 22.84 10.91 12.10
C PHE A 424 22.56 9.42 12.30
N ALA A 425 21.34 9.06 12.72
CA ALA A 425 21.01 7.65 12.90
C ALA A 425 21.13 6.88 11.58
N SER A 426 21.82 5.75 11.59
CA SER A 426 22.09 4.90 10.44
C SER A 426 22.82 5.62 9.29
N ALA A 427 23.56 6.70 9.57
CA ALA A 427 24.52 7.28 8.63
C ALA A 427 25.73 6.34 8.50
N THR A 428 25.56 5.18 7.87
CA THR A 428 26.51 4.06 7.90
C THR A 428 27.84 4.36 7.24
N SER A 429 27.93 5.41 6.42
CA SER A 429 29.18 5.85 5.77
C SER A 429 29.93 6.91 6.57
N LEU A 430 29.34 7.48 7.63
CA LEU A 430 29.96 8.55 8.42
C LEU A 430 31.13 8.00 9.23
N GLU A 431 32.36 8.28 8.80
CA GLU A 431 33.60 7.83 9.44
C GLU A 431 34.06 8.76 10.56
N SER A 432 33.77 10.06 10.43
CA SER A 432 34.16 11.10 11.39
C SER A 432 33.16 12.26 11.46
N ILE A 433 33.03 12.87 12.63
CA ILE A 433 32.27 14.10 12.83
C ILE A 433 33.07 15.12 13.63
N THR A 434 33.07 16.37 13.20
CA THR A 434 33.70 17.49 13.92
C THR A 434 32.64 18.27 14.68
N LEU A 435 32.70 18.18 16.01
CA LEU A 435 31.87 18.91 16.95
C LEU A 435 32.64 20.14 17.49
N HIS A 436 31.93 21.21 17.84
CA HIS A 436 32.53 22.40 18.46
C HIS A 436 31.93 22.66 19.85
N SER A 437 32.63 23.47 20.65
CA SER A 437 32.25 23.78 22.05
C SER A 437 30.97 24.61 22.22
N GLY A 438 30.36 25.06 21.11
CA GLY A 438 29.10 25.81 21.13
C GLY A 438 27.87 24.90 21.19
N ILE A 439 28.04 23.59 20.98
CA ILE A 439 26.97 22.60 21.08
C ILE A 439 26.71 22.30 22.56
N THR A 440 25.48 22.55 23.01
CA THR A 440 25.07 22.46 24.42
C THR A 440 24.09 21.32 24.69
N SER A 441 23.48 20.74 23.64
CA SER A 441 22.48 19.69 23.78
C SER A 441 22.54 18.69 22.63
N PHE A 442 22.37 17.42 22.97
CA PHE A 442 22.20 16.31 22.05
C PHE A 442 20.91 15.55 22.41
N GLY A 443 20.14 15.17 21.40
CA GLY A 443 19.02 14.25 21.55
C GLY A 443 19.46 12.81 21.80
N ASP A 444 18.49 11.91 21.84
CA ASP A 444 18.74 10.48 21.95
C ASP A 444 19.04 9.88 20.56
N GLY A 445 19.90 8.86 20.51
CA GLY A 445 20.22 8.12 19.29
C GLY A 445 20.91 8.93 18.18
N VAL A 446 21.55 10.06 18.49
CA VAL A 446 22.16 10.96 17.48
C VAL A 446 23.05 10.22 16.48
N PHE A 447 23.85 9.25 16.93
CA PHE A 447 24.74 8.43 16.10
C PHE A 447 24.34 6.95 16.08
N LYS A 448 23.10 6.61 16.46
CA LYS A 448 22.61 5.23 16.49
C LYS A 448 22.82 4.56 15.13
N TYR A 449 23.53 3.45 15.07
CA TYR A 449 23.89 2.69 13.86
C TYR A 449 24.73 3.46 12.84
N ALA A 450 25.44 4.53 13.24
CA ALA A 450 26.54 5.10 12.46
C ALA A 450 27.75 4.15 12.50
N SER A 451 27.64 3.03 11.79
CA SER A 451 28.52 1.86 11.93
C SER A 451 29.98 2.09 11.54
N SER A 452 30.26 3.12 10.71
CA SER A 452 31.62 3.50 10.30
C SER A 452 32.27 4.55 11.21
N LEU A 453 31.52 5.13 12.17
CA LEU A 453 32.05 6.18 13.02
C LEU A 453 33.15 5.63 13.93
N SER A 454 34.37 6.14 13.74
CA SER A 454 35.59 5.57 14.34
C SER A 454 36.03 6.24 15.64
N SER A 455 35.79 7.54 15.77
CA SER A 455 36.15 8.33 16.95
C SER A 455 35.14 9.44 17.20
N LEU A 456 35.01 9.82 18.47
CA LEU A 456 34.12 10.91 18.87
C LEU A 456 34.72 11.72 20.02
N ILE A 457 34.81 13.03 19.84
CA ILE A 457 35.22 13.98 20.89
C ILE A 457 34.00 14.83 21.24
N LEU A 458 33.43 14.60 22.42
CA LEU A 458 32.25 15.33 22.85
C LEU A 458 32.62 16.71 23.43
N PRO A 459 31.80 17.75 23.16
CA PRO A 459 32.03 19.08 23.72
C PRO A 459 31.72 19.13 25.22
N GLU A 460 32.40 20.04 25.93
CA GLU A 460 32.16 20.31 27.36
C GLU A 460 30.75 20.84 27.63
N GLY A 461 30.24 20.61 28.84
CA GLY A 461 28.96 21.14 29.31
C GLY A 461 27.78 20.17 29.17
N MET A 462 27.97 19.03 28.52
CA MET A 462 26.99 17.94 28.49
C MET A 462 26.92 17.22 29.84
N THR A 463 25.71 17.00 30.37
CA THR A 463 25.50 16.28 31.64
C THR A 463 25.08 14.83 31.47
N ARG A 464 24.69 14.43 30.25
CA ARG A 464 24.19 13.09 29.94
C ARG A 464 24.67 12.65 28.55
N LEU A 465 25.08 11.39 28.44
CA LEU A 465 25.14 10.67 27.17
C LEU A 465 23.78 10.00 26.95
N GLY A 466 23.09 10.39 25.86
CA GLY A 466 21.69 10.04 25.59
C GLY A 466 21.41 8.54 25.42
N GLU A 467 20.13 8.18 25.43
CA GLU A 467 19.70 6.81 25.14
C GLU A 467 20.13 6.44 23.71
N ASP A 468 20.63 5.22 23.52
CA ASP A 468 21.10 4.71 22.22
C ASP A 468 22.13 5.61 21.49
N PHE A 469 22.78 6.57 22.17
CA PHE A 469 23.55 7.68 21.56
C PHE A 469 24.52 7.24 20.44
N CYS A 470 25.32 6.20 20.68
CA CYS A 470 26.22 5.53 19.74
C CYS A 470 25.92 4.02 19.64
N ARG A 471 24.65 3.62 19.81
CA ARG A 471 24.27 2.21 19.73
C ARG A 471 24.58 1.65 18.34
N GLY A 472 25.37 0.59 18.26
CA GLY A 472 25.74 -0.04 17.00
C GLY A 472 26.73 0.78 16.16
N CYS A 473 27.48 1.70 16.77
CA CYS A 473 28.68 2.27 16.15
C CYS A 473 29.80 1.21 16.13
N GLU A 474 29.69 0.25 15.21
CA GLU A 474 30.54 -0.94 15.19
C GLU A 474 32.03 -0.63 15.04
N SER A 475 32.39 0.44 14.34
CA SER A 475 33.78 0.87 14.12
C SER A 475 34.34 1.80 15.21
N LEU A 476 33.56 2.14 16.25
CA LEU A 476 33.97 3.11 17.26
C LEU A 476 35.11 2.57 18.12
N GLU A 477 36.31 3.12 17.94
CA GLU A 477 37.53 2.76 18.67
C GLU A 477 37.73 3.63 19.90
N THR A 478 37.40 4.92 19.83
CA THR A 478 37.63 5.90 20.91
C THR A 478 36.46 6.86 21.07
N ILE A 479 36.14 7.18 22.32
CA ILE A 479 35.21 8.25 22.67
C ILE A 479 35.72 9.01 23.88
N ASP A 480 35.89 10.32 23.72
CA ASP A 480 36.31 11.23 24.78
C ASP A 480 35.06 11.87 25.42
N LEU A 481 34.78 11.48 26.67
CA LEU A 481 33.68 12.01 27.47
C LEU A 481 34.13 13.22 28.29
N PRO A 482 33.38 14.34 28.32
CA PRO A 482 33.71 15.48 29.17
C PRO A 482 33.44 15.16 30.65
N GLU A 483 34.19 15.81 31.54
CA GLU A 483 34.07 15.61 33.00
C GLU A 483 32.70 16.05 33.56
N SER A 484 31.87 16.75 32.78
CA SER A 484 30.51 17.16 33.18
C SER A 484 29.47 16.04 33.09
N ILE A 485 29.75 14.90 32.46
CA ILE A 485 28.77 13.81 32.28
C ILE A 485 28.48 13.11 33.61
N VAL A 486 27.23 13.20 34.04
CA VAL A 486 26.71 12.58 35.27
C VAL A 486 25.98 11.26 34.97
N THR A 487 25.52 11.06 33.74
CA THR A 487 24.73 9.87 33.36
C THR A 487 25.12 9.35 31.98
N ILE A 488 25.36 8.05 31.88
CA ILE A 488 25.37 7.29 30.62
C ILE A 488 24.04 6.54 30.58
N ALA A 489 23.17 6.87 29.62
CA ALA A 489 21.82 6.31 29.55
C ALA A 489 21.78 4.89 28.94
N ASP A 490 20.58 4.35 28.85
CA ASP A 490 20.33 3.00 28.36
C ASP A 490 20.82 2.85 26.91
N GLY A 491 21.53 1.76 26.61
CA GLY A 491 22.04 1.44 25.28
C GLY A 491 23.07 2.43 24.70
N ALA A 492 23.50 3.46 25.44
CA ALA A 492 24.23 4.61 24.90
C ALA A 492 25.49 4.24 24.09
N LEU A 493 26.20 3.20 24.48
CA LEU A 493 27.40 2.69 23.79
C LEU A 493 27.28 1.19 23.47
N SER A 494 26.04 0.66 23.37
CA SER A 494 25.83 -0.76 23.10
C SER A 494 26.27 -1.13 21.68
N GLY A 495 27.05 -2.19 21.52
CA GLY A 495 27.48 -2.68 20.21
C GLY A 495 28.60 -1.84 19.60
N ALA A 496 29.31 -1.04 20.39
CA ALA A 496 30.58 -0.46 19.99
C ALA A 496 31.66 -1.56 20.03
N VAL A 497 31.63 -2.46 19.04
CA VAL A 497 32.37 -3.73 19.08
C VAL A 497 33.88 -3.56 19.04
N MET A 498 34.38 -2.42 18.54
CA MET A 498 35.82 -2.07 18.49
C MET A 498 36.30 -1.21 19.66
N LEU A 499 35.43 -0.82 20.60
CA LEU A 499 35.81 0.04 21.73
C LEU A 499 36.65 -0.76 22.76
N GLU A 500 37.96 -0.57 22.74
CA GLU A 500 38.90 -1.32 23.60
C GLU A 500 38.93 -0.82 25.05
N SER A 501 38.77 0.49 25.24
CA SER A 501 38.78 1.16 26.54
C SER A 501 37.97 2.45 26.51
N ILE A 502 37.51 2.89 27.68
CA ILE A 502 36.81 4.16 27.84
C ILE A 502 37.18 4.78 29.18
N ASN A 503 37.43 6.09 29.18
CA ASN A 503 37.63 6.86 30.39
C ASN A 503 36.29 7.39 30.87
N LEU A 504 35.78 6.82 31.97
CA LEU A 504 34.56 7.29 32.59
C LEU A 504 34.85 8.52 33.48
N PRO A 505 34.07 9.60 33.37
CA PRO A 505 34.34 10.85 34.08
C PRO A 505 34.10 10.72 35.58
N SER A 506 34.85 11.48 36.37
CA SER A 506 34.83 11.39 37.84
C SER A 506 33.52 11.85 38.48
N THR A 507 32.64 12.51 37.71
CA THR A 507 31.31 12.98 38.13
C THR A 507 30.19 11.99 37.82
N LEU A 508 30.48 10.86 37.15
CA LEU A 508 29.49 9.89 36.72
C LEU A 508 28.77 9.26 37.92
N VAL A 509 27.44 9.29 37.92
CA VAL A 509 26.58 8.75 38.99
C VAL A 509 25.83 7.50 38.55
N SER A 510 25.49 7.37 37.27
CA SER A 510 24.64 6.31 36.76
C SER A 510 25.10 5.78 35.40
N ILE A 511 25.10 4.45 35.27
CA ILE A 511 25.25 3.72 34.00
C ILE A 511 23.93 2.99 33.73
N GLY A 512 23.33 3.25 32.57
CA GLY A 512 22.04 2.71 32.16
C GLY A 512 22.05 1.23 31.79
N SER A 513 20.86 0.71 31.51
CA SER A 513 20.66 -0.67 31.05
C SER A 513 21.35 -0.88 29.71
N ASP A 514 22.02 -2.02 29.53
CA ASP A 514 22.72 -2.37 28.28
C ASP A 514 23.72 -1.31 27.77
N ALA A 515 24.15 -0.34 28.59
CA ALA A 515 24.94 0.82 28.16
C ALA A 515 26.24 0.45 27.43
N PHE A 516 26.90 -0.65 27.80
CA PHE A 516 28.09 -1.22 27.15
C PHE A 516 27.84 -2.66 26.67
N ALA A 517 26.58 -3.03 26.43
CA ALA A 517 26.26 -4.38 25.99
C ALA A 517 26.83 -4.65 24.59
N ASN A 518 27.43 -5.82 24.40
CA ASN A 518 28.10 -6.30 23.20
C ASN A 518 29.35 -5.50 22.80
N ASN A 519 30.02 -4.85 23.76
CA ASN A 519 31.31 -4.21 23.50
C ASN A 519 32.41 -5.27 23.54
N HIS A 520 32.55 -6.01 22.43
CA HIS A 520 33.37 -7.21 22.37
C HIS A 520 34.87 -6.95 22.54
N ALA A 521 35.37 -5.78 22.14
CA ALA A 521 36.78 -5.41 22.32
C ALA A 521 37.12 -4.86 23.71
N LEU A 522 36.13 -4.49 24.53
CA LEU A 522 36.36 -3.86 25.83
C LEU A 522 37.10 -4.81 26.78
N THR A 523 38.35 -4.47 27.16
CA THR A 523 39.21 -5.36 27.96
C THR A 523 39.18 -5.07 29.45
N SER A 524 38.95 -3.81 29.83
CA SER A 524 38.82 -3.35 31.20
C SER A 524 38.00 -2.05 31.24
N ILE A 525 37.35 -1.80 32.37
CA ILE A 525 36.65 -0.54 32.61
C ILE A 525 36.84 -0.10 34.07
N PHE A 526 37.25 1.15 34.26
CA PHE A 526 37.33 1.76 35.58
C PHE A 526 36.02 2.49 35.87
N ILE A 527 35.23 1.97 36.81
CA ILE A 527 33.97 2.59 37.24
C ILE A 527 34.26 3.54 38.41
N PRO A 528 33.99 4.85 38.28
CA PRO A 528 34.23 5.83 39.33
C PRO A 528 33.48 5.53 40.63
N ALA A 529 34.06 5.87 41.77
CA ALA A 529 33.46 5.66 43.10
C ALA A 529 32.13 6.41 43.31
N THR A 530 31.85 7.42 42.49
CA THR A 530 30.60 8.20 42.48
C THR A 530 29.42 7.44 41.89
N VAL A 531 29.66 6.35 41.16
CA VAL A 531 28.59 5.55 40.54
C VAL A 531 27.84 4.77 41.63
N ILE A 532 26.52 4.99 41.67
CA ILE A 532 25.62 4.32 42.62
C ILE A 532 24.67 3.35 41.93
N ASN A 533 24.42 3.54 40.62
CA ASN A 533 23.48 2.75 39.83
C ASN A 533 24.18 2.21 38.57
N ILE A 534 24.08 0.90 38.36
CA ILE A 534 24.50 0.23 37.13
C ILE A 534 23.34 -0.63 36.65
N GLY A 535 22.78 -0.32 35.48
CA GLY A 535 21.56 -0.93 34.96
C GLY A 535 21.72 -2.42 34.59
N PRO A 536 20.59 -3.13 34.40
CA PRO A 536 20.59 -4.49 33.91
C PRO A 536 21.36 -4.62 32.59
N GLY A 537 22.14 -5.69 32.44
CA GLY A 537 22.85 -5.97 31.19
C GLY A 537 23.94 -4.97 30.80
N ALA A 538 24.34 -4.03 31.69
CA ALA A 538 25.25 -2.95 31.34
C ALA A 538 26.54 -3.40 30.62
N PHE A 539 27.07 -4.59 30.92
CA PHE A 539 28.25 -5.19 30.28
C PHE A 539 27.94 -6.54 29.61
N ARG A 540 26.68 -6.85 29.32
CA ARG A 540 26.27 -8.11 28.68
C ARG A 540 27.02 -8.33 27.37
N GLY A 541 27.67 -9.48 27.19
CA GLY A 541 28.41 -9.79 25.97
C GLY A 541 29.72 -8.99 25.77
N ALA A 542 30.24 -8.34 26.80
CA ALA A 542 31.60 -7.79 26.81
C ALA A 542 32.63 -8.94 26.93
N ASN A 543 32.75 -9.72 25.85
CA ASN A 543 33.39 -11.04 25.87
C ASN A 543 34.87 -11.00 26.28
N ASN A 544 35.58 -9.91 25.95
CA ASN A 544 37.00 -9.71 26.27
C ASN A 544 37.24 -8.98 27.61
N LEU A 545 36.20 -8.63 28.37
CA LEU A 545 36.35 -7.94 29.64
C LEU A 545 37.05 -8.85 30.64
N THR A 546 38.27 -8.50 31.04
CA THR A 546 39.13 -9.35 31.88
C THR A 546 38.98 -9.08 33.38
N SER A 547 38.60 -7.85 33.74
CA SER A 547 38.41 -7.44 35.13
C SER A 547 37.23 -6.47 35.27
N LEU A 548 36.49 -6.63 36.36
CA LEU A 548 35.39 -5.74 36.75
C LEU A 548 35.46 -5.47 38.25
N ALA A 549 35.54 -4.19 38.61
CA ALA A 549 35.47 -3.72 39.99
C ALA A 549 34.22 -2.86 40.17
N LEU A 550 33.30 -3.31 41.02
CA LEU A 550 32.09 -2.55 41.35
C LEU A 550 32.41 -1.54 42.46
N PRO A 551 32.05 -0.26 42.30
CA PRO A 551 32.35 0.77 43.29
C PRO A 551 31.45 0.64 44.53
N ASP A 552 31.96 1.03 45.69
CA ASP A 552 31.31 0.88 47.01
C ASP A 552 29.89 1.48 47.10
N GLY A 553 29.54 2.44 46.23
CA GLY A 553 28.20 3.03 46.17
C GLY A 553 27.11 2.08 45.64
N VAL A 554 27.48 0.99 44.95
CA VAL A 554 26.55 0.04 44.33
C VAL A 554 25.99 -0.94 45.36
N LYS A 555 24.66 -0.95 45.51
CA LYS A 555 23.95 -1.83 46.47
C LYS A 555 23.33 -3.07 45.83
N ILE A 556 23.04 -3.01 44.54
CA ILE A 556 22.32 -4.07 43.82
C ILE A 556 23.12 -4.40 42.58
N ILE A 557 23.43 -5.68 42.40
CA ILE A 557 23.91 -6.21 41.13
C ILE A 557 22.68 -6.60 40.32
N ASN A 558 22.40 -5.83 39.28
CA ASN A 558 21.22 -6.03 38.45
C ASN A 558 21.33 -7.29 37.56
N ASN A 559 20.19 -7.71 37.04
CA ASN A 559 20.09 -8.87 36.15
C ASN A 559 21.03 -8.73 34.94
N GLN A 560 21.65 -9.82 34.55
CA GLN A 560 22.49 -9.93 33.36
C GLN A 560 23.71 -8.97 33.31
N LEU A 561 24.09 -8.34 34.42
CA LEU A 561 25.13 -7.31 34.48
C LEU A 561 26.35 -7.60 33.58
N CYS A 562 26.89 -8.82 33.67
CA CYS A 562 28.01 -9.33 32.88
C CYS A 562 27.68 -10.72 32.27
N ASP A 563 26.44 -10.93 31.82
CA ASP A 563 26.04 -12.16 31.12
C ASP A 563 26.85 -12.31 29.82
N GLY A 564 27.64 -13.38 29.71
CA GLY A 564 28.50 -13.66 28.57
C GLY A 564 29.87 -12.98 28.60
N CYS A 565 30.30 -12.37 29.71
CA CYS A 565 31.67 -11.86 29.88
C CYS A 565 32.68 -13.02 30.01
N SER A 566 32.91 -13.75 28.92
CA SER A 566 33.60 -15.05 28.92
C SER A 566 35.05 -14.99 29.38
N SER A 567 35.75 -13.86 29.14
CA SER A 567 37.15 -13.66 29.54
C SER A 567 37.33 -13.04 30.93
N LEU A 568 36.25 -12.86 31.70
CA LEU A 568 36.34 -12.25 33.03
C LEU A 568 37.07 -13.17 34.00
N THR A 569 38.25 -12.73 34.47
CA THR A 569 39.10 -13.49 35.41
C THR A 569 39.08 -12.93 36.83
N SER A 570 38.80 -11.63 36.97
CA SER A 570 38.80 -10.92 38.25
C SER A 570 37.50 -10.13 38.43
N LEU A 571 36.81 -10.40 39.53
CA LEU A 571 35.60 -9.70 39.93
C LEU A 571 35.76 -9.20 41.37
N THR A 572 35.62 -7.89 41.57
CA THR A 572 35.60 -7.27 42.91
C THR A 572 34.22 -6.70 43.19
N PHE A 573 33.59 -7.19 44.25
CA PHE A 573 32.30 -6.70 44.73
C PHE A 573 32.45 -5.42 45.54
N ALA A 574 31.41 -4.59 45.52
CA ALA A 574 31.26 -3.48 46.45
C ALA A 574 30.94 -4.00 47.86
N ASN A 575 31.31 -3.24 48.90
CA ASN A 575 31.19 -3.71 50.28
C ASN A 575 29.72 -3.92 50.74
N ASP A 576 28.78 -3.12 50.24
CA ASP A 576 27.39 -3.04 50.73
C ASP A 576 26.36 -3.65 49.75
N ILE A 577 26.77 -4.61 48.90
CA ILE A 577 25.83 -5.30 48.01
C ILE A 577 24.86 -6.18 48.78
N THR A 578 23.55 -6.06 48.52
CA THR A 578 22.52 -6.85 49.20
C THR A 578 21.89 -7.93 48.34
N PHE A 579 22.02 -7.80 47.01
CA PHE A 579 21.34 -8.67 46.04
C PHE A 579 22.22 -8.89 44.80
N ILE A 580 22.29 -10.15 44.36
CA ILE A 580 22.86 -10.53 43.06
C ILE A 580 21.71 -11.01 42.17
N GLY A 581 21.45 -10.28 41.08
CA GLY A 581 20.35 -10.56 40.17
C GLY A 581 20.53 -11.77 39.27
N ASP A 582 19.45 -12.08 38.56
CA ASP A 582 19.38 -13.23 37.67
C ASP A 582 20.38 -13.09 36.53
N TYR A 583 21.06 -14.18 36.19
CA TYR A 583 22.05 -14.23 35.11
C TYR A 583 23.21 -13.24 35.25
N ALA A 584 23.41 -12.59 36.41
CA ALA A 584 24.33 -11.47 36.59
C ALA A 584 25.76 -11.73 36.07
N PHE A 585 26.27 -12.94 36.24
CA PHE A 585 27.58 -13.41 35.77
C PHE A 585 27.44 -14.76 35.04
N ARG A 586 26.32 -14.95 34.32
CA ARG A 586 26.14 -16.17 33.50
C ARG A 586 27.26 -16.25 32.45
N ASN A 587 27.79 -17.44 32.24
CA ASN A 587 28.82 -17.77 31.25
C ASN A 587 30.12 -16.95 31.38
N THR A 588 30.49 -16.52 32.59
CA THR A 588 31.85 -16.01 32.86
C THR A 588 32.81 -17.19 33.00
N THR A 589 33.19 -17.78 31.87
CA THR A 589 33.84 -19.10 31.79
C THR A 589 35.25 -19.14 32.38
N GLU A 590 35.96 -18.01 32.39
CA GLU A 590 37.34 -17.87 32.90
C GLU A 590 37.43 -17.37 34.36
N LEU A 591 36.29 -17.18 35.03
CA LEU A 591 36.26 -16.65 36.40
C LEU A 591 36.71 -17.73 37.40
N VAL A 592 37.86 -17.50 38.05
CA VAL A 592 38.52 -18.52 38.92
C VAL A 592 38.08 -18.43 40.38
N THR A 593 37.91 -17.22 40.90
CA THR A 593 37.59 -16.98 42.31
C THR A 593 36.41 -16.04 42.42
N VAL A 594 35.45 -16.39 43.29
CA VAL A 594 34.30 -15.56 43.64
C VAL A 594 34.18 -15.50 45.16
N ASN A 595 34.22 -14.28 45.70
CA ASN A 595 34.08 -14.01 47.13
C ASN A 595 32.81 -13.18 47.37
N ILE A 596 31.71 -13.83 47.74
CA ILE A 596 30.43 -13.17 47.97
C ILE A 596 30.37 -12.66 49.42
N PRO A 597 30.23 -11.34 49.64
CA PRO A 597 30.22 -10.76 50.98
C PRO A 597 28.94 -11.09 51.74
N GLY A 598 29.02 -11.02 53.07
CA GLY A 598 27.92 -11.38 53.97
C GLY A 598 26.77 -10.38 53.97
N THR A 599 26.91 -9.27 53.24
CA THR A 599 25.85 -8.30 52.99
C THR A 599 24.83 -8.82 51.97
N VAL A 600 25.19 -9.81 51.14
CA VAL A 600 24.28 -10.41 50.15
C VAL A 600 23.30 -11.35 50.82
N GLU A 601 21.99 -11.11 50.65
CA GLU A 601 20.92 -11.97 51.19
C GLU A 601 20.52 -13.05 50.17
N VAL A 602 20.48 -12.71 48.88
CA VAL A 602 19.99 -13.58 47.81
C VAL A 602 20.95 -13.59 46.61
N ILE A 603 21.24 -14.81 46.13
CA ILE A 603 21.95 -15.07 44.88
C ILE A 603 20.93 -15.57 43.85
N GLY A 604 20.68 -14.75 42.82
CA GLY A 604 19.61 -14.92 41.85
C GLY A 604 19.74 -16.12 40.91
N MET A 605 18.67 -16.39 40.16
CA MET A 605 18.57 -17.51 39.24
C MET A 605 19.69 -17.44 38.19
N TYR A 606 20.40 -18.54 37.97
CA TYR A 606 21.50 -18.61 36.99
C TYR A 606 22.63 -17.59 37.18
N ALA A 607 22.76 -16.94 38.35
CA ALA A 607 23.69 -15.83 38.57
C ALA A 607 25.14 -16.15 38.17
N PHE A 608 25.63 -17.35 38.44
CA PHE A 608 26.94 -17.88 38.06
C PHE A 608 26.80 -19.18 37.25
N PHE A 609 25.75 -19.28 36.43
CA PHE A 609 25.58 -20.44 35.56
C PHE A 609 26.73 -20.50 34.55
N GLY A 610 27.35 -21.67 34.39
CA GLY A 610 28.38 -21.90 33.37
C GLY A 610 29.76 -21.31 33.70
N THR A 611 30.04 -20.95 34.96
CA THR A 611 31.38 -20.52 35.41
C THR A 611 32.35 -21.71 35.51
N SER A 612 32.73 -22.26 34.36
CA SER A 612 33.43 -23.55 34.28
C SER A 612 34.78 -23.59 34.98
N SER A 613 35.51 -22.46 35.03
CA SER A 613 36.82 -22.34 35.68
C SER A 613 36.75 -21.92 37.15
N LEU A 614 35.57 -21.81 37.76
CA LEU A 614 35.42 -21.42 39.15
C LEU A 614 35.98 -22.50 40.08
N GLU A 615 37.15 -22.24 40.67
CA GLU A 615 37.84 -23.14 41.60
C GLU A 615 37.51 -22.81 43.06
N THR A 616 37.46 -21.51 43.39
CA THR A 616 37.30 -21.02 44.76
C THR A 616 36.03 -20.19 44.88
N LEU A 617 35.06 -20.69 45.65
CA LEU A 617 33.83 -19.98 46.00
C LEU A 617 33.78 -19.77 47.51
N SER A 618 33.82 -18.50 47.94
CA SER A 618 33.61 -18.09 49.32
C SER A 618 32.23 -17.47 49.48
N LEU A 619 31.44 -18.01 50.39
CA LEU A 619 30.11 -17.54 50.76
C LEU A 619 30.15 -17.11 52.23
N ALA A 620 30.05 -15.82 52.51
CA ALA A 620 30.08 -15.31 53.88
C ALA A 620 28.74 -15.47 54.60
N GLU A 621 28.76 -15.38 55.94
CA GLU A 621 27.55 -15.38 56.77
C GLU A 621 26.67 -14.16 56.44
N GLY A 622 25.37 -14.39 56.25
CA GLY A 622 24.37 -13.41 55.85
C GLY A 622 23.57 -13.84 54.62
N ILE A 623 24.15 -14.70 53.77
CA ILE A 623 23.44 -15.28 52.61
C ILE A 623 22.34 -16.22 53.10
N GLU A 624 21.10 -15.97 52.67
CA GLU A 624 19.90 -16.72 53.08
C GLU A 624 19.38 -17.65 51.98
N ILE A 625 19.48 -17.23 50.72
CA ILE A 625 18.87 -17.91 49.56
C ILE A 625 19.86 -18.05 48.40
N ILE A 626 20.00 -19.27 47.88
CA ILE A 626 20.65 -19.56 46.59
C ILE A 626 19.57 -20.06 45.64
N GLU A 627 19.26 -19.27 44.61
CA GLU A 627 18.18 -19.57 43.68
C GLU A 627 18.57 -20.60 42.60
N ALA A 628 17.59 -20.95 41.76
CA ALA A 628 17.69 -22.06 40.84
C ALA A 628 18.88 -21.87 39.87
N TYR A 629 19.68 -22.93 39.73
CA TYR A 629 20.82 -23.00 38.83
C TYR A 629 21.92 -21.96 39.08
N ALA A 630 21.94 -21.29 40.25
CA ALA A 630 22.87 -20.20 40.54
C ALA A 630 24.34 -20.54 40.26
N PHE A 631 24.82 -21.74 40.62
CA PHE A 631 26.20 -22.21 40.36
C PHE A 631 26.23 -23.43 39.43
N TYR A 632 25.19 -23.62 38.60
CA TYR A 632 25.12 -24.79 37.74
C TYR A 632 26.25 -24.74 36.69
N GLY A 633 27.05 -25.81 36.62
CA GLY A 633 28.16 -25.91 35.67
C GLY A 633 29.47 -25.29 36.16
N ALA A 634 29.61 -25.01 37.46
CA ALA A 634 30.89 -24.67 38.09
C ALA A 634 31.81 -25.92 38.15
N LYS A 635 32.30 -26.35 36.98
CA LYS A 635 32.96 -27.65 36.80
C LYS A 635 34.26 -27.80 37.57
N ALA A 636 34.99 -26.72 37.81
CA ALA A 636 36.26 -26.72 38.54
C ALA A 636 36.10 -26.61 40.07
N LEU A 637 34.87 -26.40 40.58
CA LEU A 637 34.64 -26.17 42.00
C LEU A 637 34.85 -27.46 42.81
N THR A 638 35.85 -27.47 43.69
CA THR A 638 36.27 -28.69 44.43
C THR A 638 35.59 -28.85 45.77
N SER A 639 35.30 -27.75 46.46
CA SER A 639 34.61 -27.68 47.75
C SER A 639 33.91 -26.32 47.90
N VAL A 640 32.85 -26.28 48.69
CA VAL A 640 32.18 -25.03 49.07
C VAL A 640 31.74 -25.13 50.53
N VAL A 641 31.97 -24.06 51.29
CA VAL A 641 31.46 -23.91 52.65
C VAL A 641 30.18 -23.10 52.57
N LEU A 642 29.05 -23.73 52.89
CA LEU A 642 27.76 -23.04 52.96
C LEU A 642 27.65 -22.29 54.29
N PRO A 643 27.17 -21.03 54.29
CA PRO A 643 27.05 -20.24 55.51
C PRO A 643 25.94 -20.78 56.41
N THR A 644 26.05 -20.55 57.71
CA THR A 644 25.05 -21.00 58.69
C THR A 644 23.73 -20.25 58.59
N THR A 645 23.73 -19.06 58.01
CA THR A 645 22.53 -18.27 57.69
C THR A 645 21.69 -18.84 56.53
N LEU A 646 22.25 -19.75 55.72
CA LEU A 646 21.55 -20.28 54.54
C LEU A 646 20.30 -21.08 54.94
N THR A 647 19.14 -20.70 54.39
CA THR A 647 17.86 -21.35 54.68
C THR A 647 17.29 -22.11 53.48
N ARG A 648 17.67 -21.74 52.26
CA ARG A 648 17.08 -22.27 51.02
C ARG A 648 18.10 -22.38 49.88
N MET A 649 18.11 -23.54 49.22
CA MET A 649 18.79 -23.76 47.95
C MET A 649 17.81 -24.35 46.93
N ASP A 650 17.66 -23.71 45.78
CA ASP A 650 16.67 -24.11 44.77
C ASP A 650 17.22 -25.08 43.71
N ASP A 651 16.36 -25.39 42.74
CA ASP A 651 16.57 -26.40 41.72
C ASP A 651 17.93 -26.25 41.03
N GLY A 652 18.73 -27.32 41.01
CA GLY A 652 20.01 -27.34 40.31
C GLY A 652 21.06 -26.36 40.81
N ALA A 653 20.91 -25.75 42.01
CA ALA A 653 21.82 -24.72 42.54
C ALA A 653 23.32 -25.06 42.37
N PHE A 654 23.72 -26.31 42.59
CA PHE A 654 25.10 -26.80 42.39
C PHE A 654 25.15 -27.96 41.37
N GLY A 655 24.24 -28.01 40.41
CA GLY A 655 24.25 -29.04 39.37
C GLY A 655 25.48 -28.91 38.47
N ARG A 656 26.01 -30.03 37.97
CA ARG A 656 27.19 -30.11 37.08
C ARG A 656 28.47 -29.53 37.69
N CYS A 657 28.57 -29.45 39.02
CA CYS A 657 29.84 -29.22 39.71
C CYS A 657 30.65 -30.54 39.74
N GLU A 658 31.25 -30.89 38.61
CA GLU A 658 31.86 -32.22 38.38
C GLU A 658 33.11 -32.48 39.24
N ALA A 659 33.85 -31.45 39.62
CA ALA A 659 34.99 -31.54 40.53
C ALA A 659 34.62 -31.52 42.02
N LEU A 660 33.34 -31.29 42.37
CA LEU A 660 32.92 -31.12 43.76
C LEU A 660 33.07 -32.45 44.51
N THR A 661 33.90 -32.45 45.55
CA THR A 661 34.22 -33.65 46.34
C THR A 661 33.45 -33.71 47.66
N THR A 662 33.21 -32.56 48.28
CA THR A 662 32.50 -32.44 49.55
C THR A 662 31.66 -31.18 49.61
N ILE A 663 30.49 -31.29 50.23
CA ILE A 663 29.65 -30.17 50.63
C ILE A 663 29.00 -30.47 51.97
N THR A 664 28.95 -29.48 52.87
CA THR A 664 28.27 -29.58 54.16
C THR A 664 27.03 -28.70 54.17
N ILE A 665 25.86 -29.30 54.33
CA ILE A 665 24.58 -28.62 54.43
C ILE A 665 24.22 -28.41 55.91
N GLY A 666 24.08 -27.16 56.32
CA GLY A 666 23.79 -26.76 57.69
C GLY A 666 22.35 -27.07 58.14
N GLN A 667 22.16 -27.13 59.46
CA GLN A 667 20.87 -27.48 60.10
C GLN A 667 19.73 -26.48 59.83
N ASN A 668 20.06 -25.27 59.36
CA ASN A 668 19.08 -24.21 59.07
C ASN A 668 18.51 -24.31 57.64
N VAL A 669 19.04 -25.19 56.78
CA VAL A 669 18.58 -25.35 55.40
C VAL A 669 17.25 -26.10 55.38
N THR A 670 16.17 -25.35 55.24
CA THR A 670 14.78 -25.85 55.23
C THR A 670 14.33 -26.34 53.85
N HIS A 671 14.98 -25.92 52.76
CA HIS A 671 14.60 -26.32 51.41
C HIS A 671 15.81 -26.63 50.54
N VAL A 672 15.75 -27.76 49.83
CA VAL A 672 16.67 -28.13 48.75
C VAL A 672 15.83 -28.58 47.55
N GLY A 673 15.96 -27.86 46.44
CA GLY A 673 15.18 -28.06 45.21
C GLY A 673 15.55 -29.30 44.40
N HIS A 674 14.81 -29.52 43.31
CA HIS A 674 15.05 -30.61 42.37
C HIS A 674 16.48 -30.56 41.80
N TYR A 675 17.15 -31.71 41.70
CA TYR A 675 18.41 -31.83 40.96
C TYR A 675 19.56 -30.95 41.49
N ALA A 676 19.51 -30.48 42.75
CA ALA A 676 20.50 -29.59 43.36
C ALA A 676 21.96 -30.04 43.15
N PHE A 677 22.22 -31.36 43.14
CA PHE A 677 23.54 -31.96 42.90
C PHE A 677 23.58 -32.87 41.65
N TYR A 678 22.72 -32.62 40.67
CA TYR A 678 22.69 -33.39 39.43
C TYR A 678 24.02 -33.30 38.69
N GLY A 679 24.61 -34.43 38.30
CA GLY A 679 25.89 -34.44 37.58
C GLY A 679 27.14 -34.21 38.42
N CYS A 680 27.04 -34.00 39.74
CA CYS A 680 28.20 -33.94 40.65
C CYS A 680 28.70 -35.35 40.91
N THR A 681 29.63 -35.87 40.10
CA THR A 681 29.95 -37.29 40.06
C THR A 681 30.73 -37.81 41.27
N ASN A 682 31.49 -36.94 41.95
CA ASN A 682 32.42 -37.31 43.01
C ASN A 682 32.03 -36.77 44.41
N VAL A 683 30.86 -36.14 44.55
CA VAL A 683 30.49 -35.44 45.79
C VAL A 683 30.04 -36.40 46.90
N THR A 684 30.56 -36.19 48.10
CA THR A 684 29.98 -36.69 49.36
C THR A 684 29.25 -35.54 50.06
N ILE A 685 28.00 -35.77 50.44
CA ILE A 685 27.12 -34.74 51.02
C ILE A 685 27.04 -34.95 52.53
N HIS A 686 27.60 -34.02 53.30
CA HIS A 686 27.48 -33.99 54.75
C HIS A 686 26.24 -33.19 55.14
N VAL A 687 25.41 -33.73 56.03
CA VAL A 687 24.19 -33.05 56.50
C VAL A 687 24.20 -32.94 58.01
N LYS A 688 24.01 -31.72 58.54
CA LYS A 688 23.85 -31.45 59.98
C LYS A 688 22.43 -31.71 60.45
N PHE A 689 21.92 -32.90 60.12
CA PHE A 689 20.59 -33.37 60.47
C PHE A 689 20.67 -34.84 60.91
N ALA A 690 19.76 -35.27 61.78
CA ALA A 690 19.61 -36.69 62.11
C ALA A 690 18.97 -37.49 60.96
N THR A 691 18.08 -36.85 60.21
CA THR A 691 17.39 -37.37 59.02
C THR A 691 17.14 -36.24 58.04
N ILE A 692 17.05 -36.53 56.74
CA ILE A 692 16.73 -35.51 55.72
C ILE A 692 15.34 -34.90 56.00
N PRO A 693 15.20 -33.57 56.03
CA PRO A 693 13.90 -32.91 56.23
C PRO A 693 12.87 -33.27 55.13
N GLU A 694 11.59 -33.43 55.51
CA GLU A 694 10.49 -33.68 54.56
C GLU A 694 10.23 -32.51 53.60
N THR A 695 10.72 -31.31 53.95
CA THR A 695 10.63 -30.09 53.15
C THR A 695 11.61 -30.06 51.98
N TRP A 696 12.59 -30.98 51.94
CA TRP A 696 13.48 -31.14 50.81
C TRP A 696 12.78 -31.92 49.70
N VAL A 697 12.98 -31.50 48.46
CA VAL A 697 12.32 -32.09 47.30
C VAL A 697 12.90 -33.47 47.03
N SER A 698 12.08 -34.51 46.85
CA SER A 698 12.53 -35.91 46.77
C SER A 698 13.62 -36.21 45.71
N SER A 699 13.73 -35.41 44.65
CA SER A 699 14.75 -35.54 43.61
C SER A 699 15.94 -34.60 43.76
N TRP A 700 16.17 -34.03 44.95
CA TRP A 700 17.30 -33.13 45.24
C TRP A 700 18.66 -33.79 45.00
N ASN A 701 18.77 -35.08 45.33
CA ASN A 701 19.94 -35.94 45.11
C ASN A 701 19.60 -37.09 44.12
N PRO A 702 19.42 -36.79 42.82
CA PRO A 702 18.87 -37.72 41.85
C PRO A 702 19.75 -38.94 41.56
N ALA A 703 21.06 -38.83 41.83
CA ALA A 703 22.05 -39.87 41.57
C ALA A 703 22.46 -40.64 42.82
N ASN A 704 21.72 -40.48 43.93
CA ASN A 704 21.99 -41.12 45.22
C ASN A 704 23.45 -40.95 45.68
N ARG A 705 23.96 -39.71 45.59
CA ARG A 705 25.29 -39.37 46.09
C ARG A 705 25.42 -39.73 47.57
N PRO A 706 26.59 -40.22 48.03
CA PRO A 706 26.79 -40.60 49.43
C PRO A 706 26.39 -39.47 50.39
N ILE A 707 25.63 -39.83 51.43
CA ILE A 707 25.21 -38.91 52.50
C ILE A 707 25.87 -39.33 53.81
N VAL A 708 26.51 -38.39 54.50
CA VAL A 708 27.06 -38.55 55.84
C VAL A 708 26.24 -37.69 56.79
N TYR A 709 25.65 -38.31 57.82
CA TYR A 709 24.88 -37.60 58.83
C TYR A 709 25.80 -37.18 59.98
N GLU A 710 25.88 -35.88 60.24
CA GLU A 710 26.68 -35.26 61.30
C GLU A 710 25.78 -34.36 62.17
N PRO A 711 24.81 -34.96 62.89
CA PRO A 711 23.76 -34.25 63.63
C PRO A 711 24.27 -33.40 64.81
#